data_AF-A0A409VW93-F1
#
_entry.id   AF-A0A409VW93-F1
#
_cell.length_a   1.000
_cell.length_b   1.000
_cell.length_c   1.000
_cell.angle_alpha   90.00
_cell.angle_beta   90.00
_cell.angle_gamma   90.00
#
_symmetry.space_group_name_H-M   'P 1'
#
loop_
_entity.id
_entity.type
_entity.pdbx_description
1 polymer ?
#
loop_
_entity_poly.entity_id
_entity_poly.type
_entity_poly.pdbx_seq_one_letter_code
_entity_poly.pdbx_strand_id
1 'polypeptide(L)'
;MSASLVERSTSFGEQLRAWGLNPTTLVFSIVIALALYLTYQRATAISVSNIPGPEPESFLLGNLPEIFQSQVGVPDFKYQQLYGDVVRIKGPFGEDRLMISDPKALQYIFHTAGYGFLKWPERTEISRILMGRGLLWADGETHRRQRKVMLPGFGAPESKAFVPIFRRVGTELTAQWSDILASSPDQTTILNVASWLSRATMDSIGEAAFDYQFGALSNTDNEFMKAYFGLMSDTLGSPPRSAIFMQTILPVWMLQLMSKYSRARNLVHARHTARLANAVTKQLVESKAEALLQGKGNKDILSLLVKANASEQSSTRLTEEEMLAQMRTILLAGHETSATSLCWVLLELARHPDVQDKLRKEIRETEMSIHARGDSDFSASDLDNMPYLSAVIKESMRFHPAVYQNYRLAAHDDVLPLSKPINTTDGKVITKLPIPKGMKIILSIAAYNRNTEIFGEDAHIFNPERWFRDSGEKRGPTLGVHGNLLTFAGGVRTCIGWRFALYEMLALTVEIINNFELFPTPDIDRLRREACLVMLPTLEGEQLKGENLPLRFPEYENPANMLSHCHLASRSFRRFRYPVIPHACPAFLCYATRSYATRLSSNTRPSNQGSHKSGSLWSEESWDQVFLDLDKSLPPPRASGPLFSQPRRQTMTERESKVLTGMLDMIFDSKEAREDLGDGNSEMPGGIVRGQVDDLFSRLRRFSRRPRREVDSSTRMFDKKKEEMSFCTTDQQLLEWALREVFDESKRYEEAARKAMVEASGTGEKTELPHLQSPIYSQLIAHLMRTFRVHFRDPNLALFIFNHAQKLSTVSYVFGCSTAAYNELVETRWLAFNDIQGVLAAIEEMTLNGVPFDSRTRKVVDTIRRELGSREILTGSDEVVQSESWEILTKIEKLLAPKLHTRRKNFLQWKAEVVGVDDNETFDDWAFDDLEKLTVGGSGRLN
;
A
#
# COMPACT_ATOMS: atom_id res chain seq x y z
N MET A 1 -42.04 29.74 -32.18
CA MET A 1 -40.88 29.79 -31.28
C MET A 1 -39.79 30.78 -31.71
N SER A 2 -39.61 31.08 -33.00
CA SER A 2 -38.65 32.10 -33.46
C SER A 2 -39.10 33.55 -33.19
N ALA A 3 -40.41 33.86 -33.29
CA ALA A 3 -40.92 35.22 -33.09
C ALA A 3 -40.86 35.70 -31.62
N SER A 4 -41.10 34.82 -30.65
CA SER A 4 -41.10 35.18 -29.21
C SER A 4 -39.70 35.39 -28.62
N LEU A 5 -38.65 34.88 -29.28
CA LEU A 5 -37.26 35.13 -28.90
C LEU A 5 -36.76 36.47 -29.44
N VAL A 6 -37.27 36.90 -30.61
CA VAL A 6 -36.92 38.19 -31.20
C VAL A 6 -37.52 39.34 -30.39
N GLU A 7 -38.79 39.25 -29.98
CA GLU A 7 -39.45 40.27 -29.12
C GLU A 7 -38.85 40.40 -27.71
N ARG A 8 -38.32 39.30 -27.13
CA ARG A 8 -37.61 39.38 -25.84
C ARG A 8 -36.21 39.98 -25.98
N SER A 9 -35.55 39.83 -27.13
CA SER A 9 -34.23 40.41 -27.38
C SER A 9 -34.27 41.92 -27.61
N THR A 10 -35.34 42.42 -28.27
CA THR A 10 -35.55 43.85 -28.50
C THR A 10 -35.90 44.58 -27.19
N SER A 11 -36.72 43.97 -26.33
CA SER A 11 -37.07 44.51 -25.00
C SER A 11 -35.87 44.70 -24.07
N PHE A 12 -34.90 43.76 -24.08
CA PHE A 12 -33.69 43.88 -23.26
C PHE A 12 -32.73 44.96 -23.78
N GLY A 13 -32.59 45.08 -25.11
CA GLY A 13 -31.79 46.12 -25.75
C GLY A 13 -32.34 47.54 -25.54
N GLU A 14 -33.67 47.69 -25.47
CA GLU A 14 -34.34 48.97 -25.20
C GLU A 14 -34.26 49.36 -23.71
N GLN A 15 -34.37 48.40 -22.79
CA GLN A 15 -34.18 48.64 -21.35
C GLN A 15 -32.75 49.08 -21.01
N LEU A 16 -31.73 48.49 -21.66
CA LEU A 16 -30.33 48.92 -21.48
C LEU A 16 -30.06 50.35 -22.01
N ARG A 17 -30.71 50.74 -23.12
CA ARG A 17 -30.65 52.10 -23.65
C ARG A 17 -31.37 53.12 -22.76
N ALA A 18 -32.48 52.74 -22.13
CA ALA A 18 -33.20 53.59 -21.18
C ALA A 18 -32.37 53.92 -19.92
N TRP A 19 -31.36 53.11 -19.61
CA TRP A 19 -30.43 53.33 -18.49
C TRP A 19 -29.12 54.02 -18.91
N GLY A 20 -29.04 54.51 -20.16
CA GLY A 20 -27.86 55.20 -20.70
C GLY A 20 -26.65 54.29 -20.98
N LEU A 21 -26.79 52.97 -20.85
CA LEU A 21 -25.70 52.01 -21.02
C LEU A 21 -25.77 51.38 -22.41
N ASN A 22 -24.86 51.81 -23.29
CA ASN A 22 -24.72 51.22 -24.61
C ASN A 22 -24.15 49.78 -24.44
N PRO A 23 -24.83 48.72 -24.92
CA PRO A 23 -24.37 47.34 -24.72
C PRO A 23 -22.95 47.07 -25.25
N THR A 24 -22.51 47.82 -26.27
CA THR A 24 -21.13 47.80 -26.77
C THR A 24 -20.13 48.31 -25.74
N THR A 25 -20.47 49.38 -25.01
CA THR A 25 -19.63 49.95 -23.94
C THR A 25 -19.55 49.03 -22.72
N LEU A 26 -20.62 48.27 -22.42
CA LEU A 26 -20.61 47.28 -21.34
C LEU A 26 -19.68 46.11 -21.67
N VAL A 27 -19.78 45.55 -22.89
CA VAL A 27 -18.90 44.47 -23.35
C VAL A 27 -17.44 44.94 -23.37
N PHE A 28 -17.17 46.15 -23.88
CA PHE A 28 -15.82 46.70 -23.92
C PHE A 28 -15.26 46.93 -22.50
N SER A 29 -16.08 47.43 -21.58
CA SER A 29 -15.71 47.58 -20.16
C SER A 29 -15.41 46.24 -19.49
N ILE A 30 -16.21 45.19 -19.77
CA ILE A 30 -15.96 43.84 -19.25
C ILE A 30 -14.66 43.26 -19.82
N VAL A 31 -14.39 43.44 -21.12
CA VAL A 31 -13.15 42.97 -21.74
C VAL A 31 -11.94 43.72 -21.19
N ILE A 32 -12.04 45.04 -20.98
CA ILE A 32 -10.98 45.84 -20.35
C ILE A 32 -10.79 45.41 -18.89
N ALA A 33 -11.86 45.27 -18.10
CA ALA A 33 -11.78 44.82 -16.72
C ALA A 33 -11.17 43.42 -16.62
N LEU A 34 -11.54 42.50 -17.53
CA LEU A 34 -10.93 41.18 -17.63
C LEU A 34 -9.45 41.26 -18.03
N ALA A 35 -9.08 42.12 -18.99
CA ALA A 35 -7.69 42.32 -19.38
C ALA A 35 -6.86 42.93 -18.24
N LEU A 36 -7.39 43.93 -17.53
CA LEU A 36 -6.77 44.53 -16.34
C LEU A 36 -6.66 43.51 -15.19
N TYR A 37 -7.69 42.69 -14.98
CA TYR A 37 -7.65 41.62 -13.98
C TYR A 37 -6.63 40.54 -14.33
N LEU A 38 -6.57 40.09 -15.59
CA LEU A 38 -5.60 39.11 -16.06
C LEU A 38 -4.16 39.64 -16.04
N THR A 39 -3.96 40.92 -16.37
CA THR A 39 -2.65 41.57 -16.27
C THR A 39 -2.24 41.79 -14.83
N TYR A 40 -3.16 42.21 -13.95
CA TYR A 40 -2.94 42.28 -12.51
C TYR A 40 -2.59 40.91 -11.91
N GLN A 41 -3.35 39.85 -12.24
CA GLN A 41 -3.06 38.49 -11.82
C GLN A 41 -1.67 38.04 -12.30
N ARG A 42 -1.31 38.31 -13.56
CA ARG A 42 0.03 37.98 -14.07
C ARG A 42 1.14 38.77 -13.40
N ALA A 43 0.92 40.04 -13.08
CA ALA A 43 1.90 40.90 -12.43
C ALA A 43 2.10 40.58 -10.94
N THR A 44 1.06 40.06 -10.28
CA THR A 44 1.08 39.73 -8.85
C THR A 44 1.32 38.25 -8.55
N ALA A 45 1.21 37.37 -9.55
CA ALA A 45 1.49 35.95 -9.39
C ALA A 45 2.97 35.66 -9.13
N ILE A 46 3.24 34.60 -8.35
CA ILE A 46 4.56 34.04 -8.18
C ILE A 46 5.11 33.65 -9.56
N SER A 47 6.19 34.29 -10.00
CA SER A 47 6.84 34.00 -11.27
C SER A 47 7.98 33.02 -11.09
N VAL A 48 7.99 31.96 -11.90
CA VAL A 48 9.11 31.02 -12.03
C VAL A 48 9.96 31.30 -13.27
N SER A 49 9.73 32.44 -13.94
CA SER A 49 10.39 32.79 -15.22
C SER A 49 11.91 32.90 -15.12
N ASN A 50 12.43 33.16 -13.92
CA ASN A 50 13.84 33.28 -13.63
C ASN A 50 14.54 31.93 -13.38
N ILE A 51 13.81 30.81 -13.43
CA ILE A 51 14.43 29.49 -13.30
C ILE A 51 15.11 29.11 -14.64
N PRO A 52 16.36 28.64 -14.62
CA PRO A 52 17.08 28.23 -15.83
C PRO A 52 16.35 27.10 -16.57
N GLY A 53 16.49 27.09 -17.89
CA GLY A 53 15.82 26.11 -18.73
C GLY A 53 16.13 26.25 -20.21
N PRO A 54 15.83 25.22 -21.02
CA PRO A 54 16.06 25.23 -22.44
C PRO A 54 15.24 26.32 -23.15
N GLU A 55 15.78 26.83 -24.25
CA GLU A 55 15.01 27.66 -25.17
C GLU A 55 13.87 26.82 -25.81
N PRO A 56 12.67 27.39 -26.00
CA PRO A 56 11.56 26.68 -26.61
C PRO A 56 11.81 26.43 -28.10
N GLU A 57 11.54 25.21 -28.58
CA GLU A 57 11.58 24.90 -30.03
C GLU A 57 10.57 25.75 -30.83
N SER A 58 9.44 26.07 -30.20
CA SER A 58 8.39 26.88 -30.79
C SER A 58 7.58 27.61 -29.73
N PHE A 59 7.00 28.76 -30.09
CA PHE A 59 6.09 29.48 -29.19
C PHE A 59 4.79 28.68 -28.91
N LEU A 60 4.30 27.91 -29.90
CA LEU A 60 3.02 27.21 -29.80
C LEU A 60 3.06 25.98 -28.90
N LEU A 61 4.19 25.25 -28.85
CA LEU A 61 4.30 23.99 -28.12
C LEU A 61 5.43 23.98 -27.08
N GLY A 62 6.26 25.02 -27.05
CA GLY A 62 7.41 25.11 -26.15
C GLY A 62 8.38 23.95 -26.34
N ASN A 63 8.72 23.27 -25.25
CA ASN A 63 9.61 22.10 -25.20
C ASN A 63 8.86 20.76 -25.15
N LEU A 64 7.51 20.77 -25.20
CA LEU A 64 6.72 19.54 -25.10
C LEU A 64 6.97 18.52 -26.22
N PRO A 65 7.23 18.92 -27.49
CA PRO A 65 7.58 17.96 -28.54
C PRO A 65 8.86 17.20 -28.21
N GLU A 66 9.94 17.89 -27.82
CA GLU A 66 11.19 17.24 -27.39
C GLU A 66 10.94 16.25 -26.25
N ILE A 67 10.13 16.61 -25.26
CA ILE A 67 9.86 15.76 -24.09
C ILE A 67 9.03 14.51 -24.45
N PHE A 68 7.99 14.65 -25.28
CA PHE A 68 7.07 13.55 -25.58
C PHE A 68 7.42 12.73 -26.81
N GLN A 69 8.25 13.26 -27.71
CA GLN A 69 8.63 12.57 -28.96
C GLN A 69 10.06 12.04 -28.91
N SER A 70 10.92 12.49 -27.99
CA SER A 70 12.27 11.92 -27.82
C SER A 70 12.25 10.60 -27.07
N GLN A 71 13.37 9.90 -27.09
CA GLN A 71 13.55 8.72 -26.25
C GLN A 71 13.54 9.09 -24.77
N VAL A 72 13.00 8.21 -23.94
CA VAL A 72 13.00 8.39 -22.49
C VAL A 72 14.41 8.61 -21.98
N GLY A 73 14.57 9.59 -21.09
CA GLY A 73 15.84 9.93 -20.45
C GLY A 73 16.70 10.89 -21.26
N VAL A 74 16.55 10.99 -22.59
CA VAL A 74 17.35 11.92 -23.40
C VAL A 74 17.13 13.39 -22.98
N PRO A 75 15.89 13.93 -23.00
CA PRO A 75 15.65 15.29 -22.53
C PRO A 75 15.92 15.40 -21.02
N ASP A 76 15.55 14.39 -20.23
CA ASP A 76 15.75 14.39 -18.77
C ASP A 76 17.22 14.58 -18.39
N PHE A 77 18.13 13.78 -18.94
CA PHE A 77 19.56 13.83 -18.62
C PHE A 77 20.22 15.08 -19.21
N LYS A 78 19.87 15.45 -20.45
CA LYS A 78 20.36 16.68 -21.09
C LYS A 78 20.02 17.91 -20.25
N TYR A 79 18.78 18.02 -19.80
CA TYR A 79 18.33 19.16 -19.01
C TYR A 79 18.92 19.16 -17.60
N GLN A 80 18.97 18.00 -16.95
CA GLN A 80 19.60 17.87 -15.64
C GLN A 80 21.09 18.27 -15.68
N GLN A 81 21.82 17.84 -16.72
CA GLN A 81 23.23 18.19 -16.88
C GLN A 81 23.46 19.67 -17.12
N LEU A 82 22.60 20.33 -17.90
CA LEU A 82 22.77 21.74 -18.29
C LEU A 82 22.27 22.72 -17.22
N TYR A 83 21.18 22.40 -16.53
CA TYR A 83 20.44 23.34 -15.69
C TYR A 83 20.32 22.88 -14.23
N GLY A 84 20.75 21.66 -13.91
CA GLY A 84 20.61 21.05 -12.59
C GLY A 84 19.25 20.38 -12.38
N ASP A 85 18.94 20.07 -11.13
CA ASP A 85 17.79 19.22 -10.79
C ASP A 85 16.41 19.90 -10.86
N VAL A 86 16.38 21.22 -11.10
CA VAL A 86 15.16 22.03 -11.24
C VAL A 86 15.25 22.83 -12.52
N VAL A 87 14.42 22.47 -13.50
CA VAL A 87 14.48 23.04 -14.85
C VAL A 87 13.14 23.66 -15.20
N ARG A 88 13.17 24.87 -15.75
CA ARG A 88 12.00 25.50 -16.35
C ARG A 88 11.83 25.03 -17.78
N ILE A 89 10.66 24.51 -18.11
CA ILE A 89 10.32 24.13 -19.49
C ILE A 89 9.15 24.97 -19.96
N LYS A 90 9.09 25.23 -21.27
CA LYS A 90 7.96 25.95 -21.87
C LYS A 90 6.88 24.98 -22.33
N GLY A 91 5.66 25.26 -21.93
CA GLY A 91 4.42 24.69 -22.47
C GLY A 91 3.87 25.53 -23.63
N PRO A 92 2.60 25.29 -24.02
CA PRO A 92 1.99 26.03 -25.11
C PRO A 92 1.83 27.52 -24.79
N PHE A 93 1.97 28.36 -25.82
CA PHE A 93 1.88 29.83 -25.71
C PHE A 93 2.85 30.44 -24.68
N GLY A 94 4.00 29.81 -24.46
CA GLY A 94 5.02 30.28 -23.53
C GLY A 94 4.72 30.05 -22.04
N GLU A 95 3.71 29.23 -21.70
CA GLU A 95 3.40 28.79 -20.34
C GLU A 95 4.66 28.25 -19.65
N ASP A 96 4.99 28.76 -18.47
CA ASP A 96 6.08 28.19 -17.67
C ASP A 96 5.61 26.93 -16.95
N ARG A 97 6.39 25.86 -17.07
CA ARG A 97 6.24 24.61 -16.32
C ARG A 97 7.58 24.23 -15.70
N LEU A 98 7.56 23.32 -14.75
CA LEU A 98 8.78 22.83 -14.10
C LEU A 98 9.02 21.35 -14.41
N MET A 99 10.29 20.99 -14.54
CA MET A 99 10.76 19.62 -14.54
C MET A 99 11.71 19.46 -13.35
N ILE A 100 11.39 18.55 -12.44
CA ILE A 100 12.05 18.42 -11.14
C ILE A 100 12.57 17.00 -10.96
N SER A 101 13.84 16.92 -10.59
CA SER A 101 14.55 15.71 -10.14
C SER A 101 15.25 15.89 -8.79
N ASP A 102 15.08 17.07 -8.16
CA ASP A 102 15.68 17.39 -6.86
C ASP A 102 15.11 16.48 -5.77
N PRO A 103 15.96 15.74 -5.03
CA PRO A 103 15.50 14.76 -4.06
C PRO A 103 14.58 15.34 -2.97
N LYS A 104 14.85 16.56 -2.49
CA LYS A 104 14.10 17.16 -1.38
C LYS A 104 12.76 17.71 -1.86
N ALA A 105 12.73 18.32 -3.05
CA ALA A 105 11.50 18.77 -3.68
C ALA A 105 10.60 17.59 -4.02
N LEU A 106 11.17 16.51 -4.58
CA LEU A 106 10.43 15.27 -4.83
C LEU A 106 9.88 14.68 -3.53
N GLN A 107 10.66 14.69 -2.44
CA GLN A 107 10.22 14.12 -1.16
C GLN A 107 9.03 14.91 -0.63
N TYR A 108 9.12 16.23 -0.68
CA TYR A 108 8.03 17.10 -0.28
C TYR A 108 6.77 16.87 -1.12
N ILE A 109 6.88 16.82 -2.45
CA ILE A 109 5.73 16.61 -3.35
C ILE A 109 5.06 15.25 -3.13
N PHE A 110 5.84 14.18 -2.98
CA PHE A 110 5.29 12.83 -2.83
C PHE A 110 4.80 12.53 -1.42
N HIS A 111 5.56 12.92 -0.39
CA HIS A 111 5.33 12.54 1.00
C HIS A 111 4.66 13.65 1.81
N THR A 112 5.31 14.81 1.94
CA THR A 112 4.86 15.89 2.85
C THR A 112 3.54 16.52 2.40
N ALA A 113 3.49 16.99 1.15
CA ALA A 113 2.30 17.62 0.60
C ALA A 113 1.26 16.59 0.11
N GLY A 114 1.72 15.43 -0.38
CA GLY A 114 0.89 14.30 -0.78
C GLY A 114 -0.22 14.68 -1.77
N TYR A 115 -1.45 14.86 -1.26
CA TYR A 115 -2.63 15.25 -2.07
C TYR A 115 -2.68 16.75 -2.44
N GLY A 116 -1.77 17.59 -1.93
CA GLY A 116 -1.60 18.99 -2.35
C GLY A 116 -1.16 19.14 -3.82
N PHE A 117 -0.70 18.05 -4.44
CA PHE A 117 -0.30 18.00 -5.85
C PHE A 117 -1.21 17.07 -6.66
N LEU A 118 -2.17 17.67 -7.36
CA LEU A 118 -3.14 16.98 -8.21
C LEU A 118 -2.50 16.39 -9.45
N LYS A 119 -3.16 15.44 -10.11
CA LYS A 119 -2.74 14.94 -11.44
C LYS A 119 -3.08 15.96 -12.53
N TRP A 120 -2.33 15.97 -13.64
CA TRP A 120 -2.69 16.81 -14.79
C TRP A 120 -4.05 16.38 -15.38
N PRO A 121 -4.98 17.31 -15.64
CA PRO A 121 -6.32 16.97 -16.12
C PRO A 121 -6.31 16.15 -17.42
N GLU A 122 -5.43 16.49 -18.37
CA GLU A 122 -5.28 15.77 -19.62
C GLU A 122 -4.74 14.33 -19.44
N ARG A 123 -3.86 14.11 -18.45
CA ARG A 123 -3.34 12.77 -18.14
C ARG A 123 -4.37 11.92 -17.40
N THR A 124 -5.16 12.54 -16.54
CA THR A 124 -6.32 11.90 -15.87
C THR A 124 -7.34 11.43 -16.91
N GLU A 125 -7.61 12.21 -17.95
CA GLU A 125 -8.53 11.81 -19.02
C GLU A 125 -8.02 10.60 -19.83
N ILE A 126 -6.72 10.53 -20.11
CA ILE A 126 -6.13 9.34 -20.77
C ILE A 126 -6.29 8.09 -19.89
N SER A 127 -6.02 8.22 -18.58
CA SER A 127 -6.25 7.12 -17.62
C SER A 127 -7.72 6.67 -17.62
N ARG A 128 -8.68 7.59 -17.71
CA ARG A 128 -10.11 7.27 -17.81
C ARG A 128 -10.44 6.41 -19.04
N ILE A 129 -9.83 6.71 -20.18
CA ILE A 129 -10.08 5.98 -21.44
C ILE A 129 -9.56 4.54 -21.32
N LEU A 130 -8.31 4.38 -20.87
CA LEU A 130 -7.61 3.10 -20.82
C LEU A 130 -8.04 2.20 -19.65
N MET A 131 -8.37 2.78 -18.50
CA MET A 131 -8.58 2.03 -17.24
C MET A 131 -9.92 2.33 -16.56
N GLY A 132 -10.67 3.35 -17.00
CA GLY A 132 -11.90 3.79 -16.34
C GLY A 132 -11.64 4.69 -15.12
N ARG A 133 -12.67 4.89 -14.28
CA ARG A 133 -12.56 5.70 -13.04
C ARG A 133 -11.94 4.92 -11.87
N GLY A 134 -10.82 4.26 -12.16
CA GLY A 134 -10.05 3.45 -11.21
C GLY A 134 -9.03 4.26 -10.43
N LEU A 135 -8.13 3.58 -9.72
CA LEU A 135 -7.14 4.20 -8.84
C LEU A 135 -6.21 5.19 -9.57
N LEU A 136 -5.82 4.87 -10.80
CA LEU A 136 -4.96 5.76 -11.59
C LEU A 136 -5.68 7.02 -12.07
N TRP A 137 -7.01 7.02 -12.13
CA TRP A 137 -7.84 8.19 -12.41
C TRP A 137 -8.13 9.02 -11.14
N ALA A 138 -8.45 8.35 -10.04
CA ALA A 138 -8.93 8.99 -8.82
C ALA A 138 -7.90 9.93 -8.16
N ASP A 139 -8.39 10.95 -7.46
CA ASP A 139 -7.60 11.87 -6.63
C ASP A 139 -8.29 12.13 -5.28
N GLY A 140 -7.58 12.72 -4.31
CA GLY A 140 -8.08 13.08 -2.98
C GLY A 140 -8.71 11.91 -2.22
N GLU A 141 -9.89 12.16 -1.63
CA GLU A 141 -10.64 11.16 -0.86
C GLU A 141 -11.03 9.94 -1.69
N THR A 142 -11.38 10.12 -2.97
CA THR A 142 -11.73 9.00 -3.85
C THR A 142 -10.54 8.06 -4.01
N HIS A 143 -9.35 8.61 -4.25
CA HIS A 143 -8.12 7.81 -4.32
C HIS A 143 -7.82 7.13 -2.99
N ARG A 144 -7.95 7.84 -1.86
CA ARG A 144 -7.73 7.27 -0.52
C ARG A 144 -8.65 6.08 -0.26
N ARG A 145 -9.94 6.21 -0.57
CA ARG A 145 -10.94 5.13 -0.44
C ARG A 145 -10.62 3.94 -1.34
N GLN A 146 -10.44 4.17 -2.64
CA GLN A 146 -10.15 3.10 -3.59
C GLN A 146 -8.85 2.36 -3.24
N ARG A 147 -7.81 3.10 -2.82
CA ARG A 147 -6.54 2.52 -2.35
C ARG A 147 -6.75 1.64 -1.13
N LYS A 148 -7.48 2.12 -0.12
CA LYS A 148 -7.77 1.37 1.12
C LYS A 148 -8.46 0.03 0.83
N VAL A 149 -9.36 -0.01 -0.16
CA VAL A 149 -10.05 -1.23 -0.57
C VAL A 149 -9.11 -2.25 -1.21
N MET A 150 -8.16 -1.80 -2.03
CA MET A 150 -7.28 -2.70 -2.79
C MET A 150 -6.02 -3.13 -2.04
N LEU A 151 -5.51 -2.31 -1.12
CA LEU A 151 -4.25 -2.58 -0.40
C LEU A 151 -4.16 -3.98 0.23
N PRO A 152 -5.22 -4.57 0.82
CA PRO A 152 -5.15 -5.91 1.40
C PRO A 152 -4.77 -7.01 0.40
N GLY A 153 -4.98 -6.81 -0.91
CA GLY A 153 -4.59 -7.78 -1.93
C GLY A 153 -3.14 -7.67 -2.40
N PHE A 154 -2.40 -6.65 -1.91
CA PHE A 154 -1.02 -6.36 -2.32
C PHE A 154 -0.07 -6.22 -1.11
N GLY A 155 -0.43 -6.80 0.03
CA GLY A 155 0.45 -6.87 1.19
C GLY A 155 1.67 -7.79 0.95
N ALA A 156 2.60 -7.79 1.89
CA ALA A 156 3.79 -8.62 1.80
C ALA A 156 3.48 -10.13 1.82
N PRO A 157 2.63 -10.65 2.73
CA PRO A 157 2.23 -12.05 2.73
C PRO A 157 1.54 -12.47 1.42
N GLU A 158 0.64 -11.63 0.92
CA GLU A 158 -0.14 -11.90 -0.29
C GLU A 158 0.78 -11.94 -1.51
N SER A 159 1.72 -11.00 -1.62
CA SER A 159 2.69 -10.97 -2.72
C SER A 159 3.60 -12.20 -2.72
N LYS A 160 4.03 -12.67 -1.53
CA LYS A 160 4.83 -13.89 -1.38
C LYS A 160 4.05 -15.15 -1.75
N ALA A 161 2.76 -15.19 -1.45
CA ALA A 161 1.90 -16.32 -1.77
C ALA A 161 1.74 -16.57 -3.29
N PHE A 162 2.02 -15.57 -4.13
CA PHE A 162 1.96 -15.70 -5.59
C PHE A 162 3.24 -16.26 -6.23
N VAL A 163 4.33 -16.44 -5.47
CA VAL A 163 5.60 -16.97 -6.02
C VAL A 163 5.41 -18.30 -6.77
N PRO A 164 4.64 -19.30 -6.28
CA PRO A 164 4.38 -20.53 -7.03
C PRO A 164 3.72 -20.30 -8.40
N ILE A 165 2.83 -19.30 -8.51
CA ILE A 165 2.21 -18.92 -9.79
C ILE A 165 3.28 -18.40 -10.74
N PHE A 166 4.12 -17.47 -10.28
CA PHE A 166 5.19 -16.89 -11.10
C PHE A 166 6.21 -17.94 -11.55
N ARG A 167 6.56 -18.88 -10.67
CA ARG A 167 7.46 -20.00 -10.99
C ARG A 167 6.85 -20.88 -12.08
N ARG A 168 5.59 -21.30 -11.93
CA ARG A 168 4.89 -22.11 -12.94
C ARG A 168 4.79 -21.40 -14.29
N VAL A 169 4.38 -20.13 -14.30
CA VAL A 169 4.31 -19.32 -15.54
C VAL A 169 5.69 -19.19 -16.18
N GLY A 170 6.74 -19.02 -15.37
CA GLY A 170 8.12 -19.04 -15.84
C GLY A 170 8.50 -20.36 -16.52
N THR A 171 8.18 -21.50 -15.89
CA THR A 171 8.45 -22.82 -16.45
C THR A 171 7.68 -23.06 -17.76
N GLU A 172 6.43 -22.62 -17.83
CA GLU A 172 5.65 -22.67 -19.08
C GLU A 172 6.30 -21.80 -20.17
N LEU A 173 6.75 -20.60 -19.83
CA LEU A 173 7.46 -19.71 -20.75
C LEU A 173 8.75 -20.34 -21.28
N THR A 174 9.60 -20.89 -20.39
CA THR A 174 10.88 -21.49 -20.78
C THR A 174 10.70 -22.80 -21.53
N ALA A 175 9.65 -23.57 -21.25
CA ALA A 175 9.28 -24.74 -22.04
C ALA A 175 8.93 -24.36 -23.49
N GLN A 176 8.10 -23.33 -23.69
CA GLN A 176 7.76 -22.82 -25.04
C GLN A 176 9.01 -22.36 -25.80
N TRP A 177 9.92 -21.64 -25.13
CA TRP A 177 11.17 -21.20 -25.76
C TRP A 177 12.08 -22.38 -26.12
N SER A 178 12.13 -23.41 -25.27
CA SER A 178 12.89 -24.63 -25.53
C SER A 178 12.35 -25.39 -26.74
N ASP A 179 11.02 -25.51 -26.88
CA ASP A 179 10.39 -26.17 -28.02
C ASP A 179 10.67 -25.43 -29.34
N ILE A 180 10.67 -24.09 -29.31
CA ILE A 180 11.02 -23.25 -30.48
C ILE A 180 12.50 -23.43 -30.85
N LEU A 181 13.38 -23.48 -29.86
CA LEU A 181 14.82 -23.71 -30.06
C LEU A 181 15.09 -25.10 -30.63
N ALA A 182 14.47 -26.14 -30.08
CA ALA A 182 14.60 -27.52 -30.56
C ALA A 182 14.09 -27.70 -32.00
N SER A 183 13.13 -26.87 -32.42
CA SER A 183 12.60 -26.86 -33.79
C SER A 183 13.45 -26.04 -34.77
N SER A 184 14.48 -25.31 -34.29
CA SER A 184 15.30 -24.43 -35.11
C SER A 184 16.50 -25.19 -35.72
N PRO A 185 16.80 -25.06 -37.03
CA PRO A 185 17.80 -25.87 -37.74
C PRO A 185 19.21 -25.80 -37.14
N ASP A 186 19.59 -24.64 -36.61
CA ASP A 186 20.93 -24.37 -36.07
C ASP A 186 20.94 -24.35 -34.54
N GLN A 187 19.84 -24.78 -33.88
CA GLN A 187 19.64 -24.70 -32.42
C GLN A 187 19.92 -23.31 -31.83
N THR A 188 19.82 -22.29 -32.67
CA THR A 188 19.87 -20.88 -32.30
C THR A 188 18.60 -20.22 -32.80
N THR A 189 18.03 -19.31 -32.01
CA THR A 189 16.83 -18.57 -32.42
C THR A 189 16.86 -17.13 -31.93
N ILE A 190 16.13 -16.27 -32.63
CA ILE A 190 15.91 -14.87 -32.24
C ILE A 190 14.45 -14.73 -31.84
N LEU A 191 14.20 -14.37 -30.59
CA LEU A 191 12.86 -14.16 -30.06
C LEU A 191 12.66 -12.68 -29.75
N ASN A 192 11.50 -12.14 -30.14
CA ASN A 192 11.02 -10.90 -29.55
C ASN A 192 10.53 -11.19 -28.13
N VAL A 193 11.43 -11.04 -27.14
CA VAL A 193 11.11 -11.38 -25.75
C VAL A 193 10.03 -10.49 -25.16
N ALA A 194 9.84 -9.27 -25.69
CA ALA A 194 8.83 -8.35 -25.17
C ALA A 194 7.40 -8.91 -25.30
N SER A 195 7.08 -9.53 -26.45
CA SER A 195 5.76 -10.14 -26.66
C SER A 195 5.52 -11.33 -25.71
N TRP A 196 6.54 -12.14 -25.47
CA TRP A 196 6.47 -13.29 -24.56
C TRP A 196 6.34 -12.88 -23.11
N LEU A 197 7.09 -11.87 -22.67
CA LEU A 197 7.00 -11.33 -21.31
C LEU A 197 5.66 -10.64 -21.05
N SER A 198 5.10 -9.94 -22.04
CA SER A 198 3.74 -9.39 -21.96
C SER A 198 2.69 -10.49 -21.75
N ARG A 199 2.82 -11.63 -22.44
CA ARG A 199 1.95 -12.81 -22.26
C ARG A 199 2.13 -13.45 -20.88
N ALA A 200 3.36 -13.70 -20.46
CA ALA A 200 3.67 -14.32 -19.17
C ALA A 200 3.14 -13.48 -17.99
N THR A 201 3.37 -12.18 -18.02
CA THR A 201 2.88 -11.28 -16.96
C THR A 201 1.35 -11.11 -17.00
N MET A 202 0.71 -11.24 -18.17
CA MET A 202 -0.76 -11.30 -18.25
C MET A 202 -1.32 -12.56 -17.60
N ASP A 203 -0.73 -13.73 -17.86
CA ASP A 203 -1.15 -14.98 -17.22
C ASP A 203 -0.89 -14.93 -15.71
N SER A 204 0.25 -14.36 -15.28
CA SER A 204 0.60 -14.16 -13.87
C SER A 204 -0.41 -13.27 -13.13
N ILE A 205 -0.74 -12.09 -13.67
CA ILE A 205 -1.72 -11.20 -13.04
C ILE A 205 -3.15 -11.77 -13.15
N GLY A 206 -3.46 -12.49 -14.22
CA GLY A 206 -4.73 -13.17 -14.41
C GLY A 206 -5.03 -14.14 -13.29
N GLU A 207 -4.08 -15.04 -13.04
CA GLU A 207 -4.25 -16.07 -12.03
C GLU A 207 -4.16 -15.47 -10.62
N ALA A 208 -3.16 -14.64 -10.35
CA ALA A 208 -2.96 -14.10 -9.01
C ALA A 208 -4.07 -13.11 -8.57
N ALA A 209 -4.56 -12.25 -9.47
CA ALA A 209 -5.56 -11.24 -9.12
C ALA A 209 -7.01 -11.72 -9.29
N PHE A 210 -7.27 -12.60 -10.27
CA PHE A 210 -8.63 -12.99 -10.66
C PHE A 210 -8.90 -14.49 -10.56
N ASP A 211 -7.92 -15.31 -10.20
CA ASP A 211 -8.04 -16.77 -10.21
C ASP A 211 -8.46 -17.27 -11.61
N TYR A 212 -7.88 -16.64 -12.64
CA TYR A 212 -8.25 -16.85 -14.04
C TYR A 212 -7.05 -17.04 -14.95
N GLN A 213 -7.04 -18.14 -15.70
CA GLN A 213 -6.01 -18.43 -16.69
C GLN A 213 -6.42 -17.90 -18.06
N PHE A 214 -5.72 -16.86 -18.54
CA PHE A 214 -5.96 -16.30 -19.87
C PHE A 214 -5.44 -17.21 -20.99
N GLY A 215 -4.46 -18.07 -20.69
CA GLY A 215 -3.77 -18.87 -21.70
C GLY A 215 -3.03 -17.98 -22.71
N ALA A 216 -2.48 -16.86 -22.25
CA ALA A 216 -1.78 -15.90 -23.10
C ALA A 216 -0.49 -16.50 -23.68
N LEU A 217 0.18 -17.38 -22.93
CA LEU A 217 1.36 -18.14 -23.38
C LEU A 217 1.01 -19.29 -24.33
N SER A 218 -0.05 -20.04 -24.04
CA SER A 218 -0.42 -21.24 -24.80
C SER A 218 -1.17 -20.93 -26.10
N ASN A 219 -2.02 -19.90 -26.11
CA ASN A 219 -2.79 -19.50 -27.28
C ASN A 219 -2.23 -18.22 -27.90
N THR A 220 -1.41 -18.40 -28.94
CA THR A 220 -0.83 -17.27 -29.69
C THR A 220 -1.88 -16.37 -30.34
N ASP A 221 -3.08 -16.89 -30.62
CA ASP A 221 -4.17 -16.21 -31.32
C ASP A 221 -5.19 -15.50 -30.39
N ASN A 222 -4.87 -15.36 -29.10
CA ASN A 222 -5.76 -14.76 -28.11
C ASN A 222 -6.16 -13.30 -28.46
N GLU A 223 -7.45 -13.09 -28.76
CA GLU A 223 -8.03 -11.77 -29.12
C GLU A 223 -7.79 -10.72 -28.04
N PHE A 224 -7.83 -11.12 -26.77
CA PHE A 224 -7.58 -10.24 -25.63
C PHE A 224 -6.16 -9.70 -25.68
N MET A 225 -5.16 -10.58 -25.85
CA MET A 225 -3.75 -10.17 -25.95
C MET A 225 -3.48 -9.32 -27.18
N LYS A 226 -4.09 -9.63 -28.33
CA LYS A 226 -3.97 -8.80 -29.54
C LYS A 226 -4.45 -7.36 -29.33
N ALA A 227 -5.45 -7.15 -28.46
CA ALA A 227 -5.95 -5.82 -28.14
C ALA A 227 -5.09 -5.05 -27.13
N TYR A 228 -4.24 -5.74 -26.35
CA TYR A 228 -3.26 -5.09 -25.47
C TYR A 228 -1.92 -4.84 -26.16
N PHE A 229 -1.53 -5.73 -27.07
CA PHE A 229 -0.29 -5.62 -27.83
C PHE A 229 -0.19 -4.29 -28.58
N GLY A 230 0.88 -3.53 -28.34
CA GLY A 230 1.07 -2.20 -28.93
C GLY A 230 0.07 -1.12 -28.50
N LEU A 231 -0.81 -1.37 -27.53
CA LEU A 231 -1.81 -0.39 -27.07
C LEU A 231 -1.12 0.88 -26.54
N MET A 232 -0.04 0.73 -25.76
CA MET A 232 0.69 1.85 -25.19
C MET A 232 1.38 2.69 -26.28
N SER A 233 2.12 2.05 -27.20
CA SER A 233 2.79 2.76 -28.28
C SER A 233 1.79 3.45 -29.23
N ASP A 234 0.69 2.79 -29.60
CA ASP A 234 -0.34 3.36 -30.48
C ASP A 234 -1.10 4.52 -29.83
N THR A 235 -1.34 4.47 -28.51
CA THR A 235 -2.12 5.50 -27.80
C THR A 235 -1.27 6.70 -27.36
N LEU A 236 -0.04 6.44 -26.93
CA LEU A 236 0.79 7.39 -26.21
C LEU A 236 2.20 7.56 -26.76
N GLY A 237 2.68 6.65 -27.62
CA GLY A 237 4.02 6.73 -28.22
C GLY A 237 4.11 7.83 -29.26
N SER A 238 5.20 8.61 -29.20
CA SER A 238 5.56 9.68 -30.12
C SER A 238 4.35 10.46 -30.71
N PRO A 239 3.50 11.05 -29.86
CA PRO A 239 2.24 11.65 -30.33
C PRO A 239 2.54 12.80 -31.31
N PRO A 240 1.74 12.95 -32.38
CA PRO A 240 1.97 14.03 -33.34
C PRO A 240 1.81 15.39 -32.66
N ARG A 241 2.51 16.42 -33.17
CA ARG A 241 2.48 17.78 -32.61
C ARG A 241 1.06 18.35 -32.46
N SER A 242 0.17 18.03 -33.40
CA SER A 242 -1.25 18.40 -33.32
C SER A 242 -1.98 17.74 -32.15
N ALA A 243 -1.67 16.48 -31.83
CA ALA A 243 -2.25 15.80 -30.67
C ALA A 243 -1.72 16.40 -29.36
N ILE A 244 -0.42 16.71 -29.27
CA ILE A 244 0.16 17.41 -28.10
C ILE A 244 -0.53 18.76 -27.90
N PHE A 245 -0.71 19.53 -28.98
CA PHE A 245 -1.40 20.82 -28.94
C PHE A 245 -2.85 20.67 -28.46
N MET A 246 -3.62 19.76 -29.06
CA MET A 246 -5.02 19.52 -28.70
C MET A 246 -5.16 19.07 -27.24
N GLN A 247 -4.32 18.13 -26.78
CA GLN A 247 -4.37 17.61 -25.41
C GLN A 247 -4.06 18.68 -24.36
N THR A 248 -3.24 19.67 -24.70
CA THR A 248 -2.78 20.69 -23.73
C THR A 248 -3.67 21.92 -23.68
N ILE A 249 -4.35 22.27 -24.78
CA ILE A 249 -5.19 23.47 -24.88
C ILE A 249 -6.68 23.17 -24.70
N LEU A 250 -7.16 22.02 -25.14
CA LEU A 250 -8.58 21.73 -25.07
C LEU A 250 -9.02 21.47 -23.63
N PRO A 251 -10.14 22.07 -23.19
CA PRO A 251 -10.77 21.73 -21.92
C PRO A 251 -11.07 20.23 -21.83
N VAL A 252 -11.04 19.68 -20.61
CA VAL A 252 -11.25 18.25 -20.34
C VAL A 252 -12.56 17.72 -20.95
N TRP A 253 -13.64 18.50 -20.92
CA TRP A 253 -14.93 18.10 -21.50
C TRP A 253 -14.85 17.90 -23.04
N MET A 254 -14.02 18.68 -23.74
CA MET A 254 -13.76 18.50 -25.18
C MET A 254 -12.93 17.25 -25.43
N LEU A 255 -11.91 17.00 -24.60
CA LEU A 255 -11.12 15.76 -24.67
C LEU A 255 -11.99 14.53 -24.43
N GLN A 256 -12.94 14.61 -23.48
CA GLN A 256 -13.94 13.57 -23.24
C GLN A 256 -14.81 13.33 -24.48
N LEU A 257 -15.28 14.40 -25.12
CA LEU A 257 -16.06 14.30 -26.36
C LEU A 257 -15.25 13.64 -27.48
N MET A 258 -14.00 14.07 -27.68
CA MET A 258 -13.09 13.48 -28.66
C MET A 258 -12.83 12.00 -28.37
N SER A 259 -12.56 11.64 -27.12
CA SER A 259 -12.33 10.24 -26.73
C SER A 259 -13.52 9.34 -27.07
N LYS A 260 -14.74 9.88 -26.98
CA LYS A 260 -15.98 9.13 -27.20
C LYS A 260 -16.33 8.99 -28.67
N TYR A 261 -16.09 10.02 -29.49
CA TYR A 261 -16.60 10.10 -30.86
C TYR A 261 -15.54 10.12 -31.96
N SER A 262 -14.27 10.41 -31.65
CA SER A 262 -13.21 10.45 -32.66
C SER A 262 -13.04 9.11 -33.37
N ARG A 263 -12.69 9.15 -34.66
CA ARG A 263 -12.34 7.97 -35.47
C ARG A 263 -10.83 7.76 -35.60
N ALA A 264 -10.03 8.52 -34.84
CA ALA A 264 -8.58 8.33 -34.82
C ALA A 264 -8.25 6.91 -34.37
N ARG A 265 -7.32 6.26 -35.09
CA ARG A 265 -6.93 4.85 -34.89
C ARG A 265 -6.65 4.54 -33.42
N ASN A 266 -5.82 5.34 -32.78
CA ASN A 266 -5.44 5.19 -31.37
C ASN A 266 -6.63 5.22 -30.40
N LEU A 267 -7.60 6.12 -30.60
CA LEU A 267 -8.81 6.20 -29.77
C LEU A 267 -9.83 5.09 -30.10
N VAL A 268 -9.82 4.57 -31.32
CA VAL A 268 -10.59 3.37 -31.69
C VAL A 268 -10.00 2.14 -31.00
N HIS A 269 -8.68 1.97 -31.07
CA HIS A 269 -7.94 0.89 -30.42
C HIS A 269 -8.18 0.91 -28.90
N ALA A 270 -7.93 2.04 -28.24
CA ALA A 270 -8.16 2.19 -26.81
C ALA A 270 -9.60 1.88 -26.37
N ARG A 271 -10.61 2.30 -27.15
CA ARG A 271 -12.02 1.95 -26.87
C ARG A 271 -12.33 0.49 -27.13
N HIS A 272 -11.73 -0.13 -28.13
CA HIS A 272 -11.92 -1.55 -28.42
C HIS A 272 -11.35 -2.40 -27.28
N THR A 273 -10.11 -2.14 -26.87
CA THR A 273 -9.49 -2.83 -25.72
C THR A 273 -10.26 -2.60 -24.43
N ALA A 274 -10.73 -1.38 -24.18
CA ALA A 274 -11.59 -1.06 -23.04
C ALA A 274 -12.88 -1.89 -23.02
N ARG A 275 -13.50 -2.13 -24.18
CA ARG A 275 -14.73 -2.94 -24.30
C ARG A 275 -14.45 -4.41 -24.05
N LEU A 276 -13.38 -4.96 -24.64
CA LEU A 276 -12.97 -6.35 -24.40
C LEU A 276 -12.64 -6.59 -22.94
N ALA A 277 -11.86 -5.70 -22.32
CA ALA A 277 -11.57 -5.75 -20.89
C ALA A 277 -12.85 -5.68 -20.04
N ASN A 278 -13.78 -4.77 -20.35
CA ASN A 278 -15.07 -4.74 -19.65
C ASN A 278 -15.86 -6.06 -19.82
N ALA A 279 -15.86 -6.67 -21.01
CA ALA A 279 -16.57 -7.93 -21.24
C ALA A 279 -15.98 -9.07 -20.40
N VAL A 280 -14.66 -9.23 -20.40
CA VAL A 280 -13.97 -10.24 -19.59
C VAL A 280 -14.19 -9.99 -18.10
N THR A 281 -13.99 -8.75 -17.64
CA THR A 281 -14.15 -8.42 -16.22
C THR A 281 -15.57 -8.66 -15.71
N LYS A 282 -16.60 -8.43 -16.54
CA LYS A 282 -17.99 -8.77 -16.18
C LYS A 282 -18.20 -10.27 -16.01
N GLN A 283 -17.69 -11.08 -16.93
CA GLN A 283 -17.76 -12.55 -16.83
C GLN A 283 -17.04 -13.06 -15.56
N LEU A 284 -15.89 -12.47 -15.23
CA LEU A 284 -15.16 -12.80 -14.00
C LEU A 284 -15.95 -12.41 -12.75
N VAL A 285 -16.60 -11.24 -12.74
CA VAL A 285 -17.44 -10.82 -11.61
C VAL A 285 -18.64 -11.76 -11.44
N GLU A 286 -19.33 -12.11 -12.52
CA GLU A 286 -20.50 -13.00 -12.48
C GLU A 286 -20.12 -14.39 -11.93
N SER A 287 -19.08 -15.01 -12.49
CA SER A 287 -18.58 -16.30 -12.03
C SER A 287 -18.07 -16.26 -10.58
N LYS A 288 -17.38 -15.20 -10.17
CA LYS A 288 -16.88 -15.07 -8.80
C LYS A 288 -17.97 -14.77 -7.79
N ALA A 289 -18.96 -13.97 -8.15
CA ALA A 289 -20.13 -13.72 -7.30
C ALA A 289 -20.88 -15.03 -7.02
N GLU A 290 -21.05 -15.89 -8.03
CA GLU A 290 -21.63 -17.22 -7.86
C GLU A 290 -20.79 -18.11 -6.94
N ALA A 291 -19.46 -18.16 -7.14
CA ALA A 291 -18.57 -18.93 -6.27
C ALA A 291 -18.59 -18.46 -4.81
N LEU A 292 -18.67 -17.14 -4.58
CA LEU A 292 -18.77 -16.56 -3.24
C LEU A 292 -20.10 -16.91 -2.56
N LEU A 293 -21.21 -16.96 -3.29
CA LEU A 293 -22.50 -17.43 -2.79
C LEU A 293 -22.46 -18.90 -2.39
N GLN A 294 -21.66 -19.71 -3.09
CA GLN A 294 -21.42 -21.12 -2.77
C GLN A 294 -20.40 -21.35 -1.64
N GLY A 295 -19.89 -20.29 -1.00
CA GLY A 295 -18.90 -20.40 0.07
C GLY A 295 -17.47 -20.73 -0.38
N LYS A 296 -17.21 -20.77 -1.69
CA LYS A 296 -15.89 -21.08 -2.31
C LYS A 296 -15.05 -19.82 -2.53
N GLY A 297 -15.00 -18.93 -1.54
CA GLY A 297 -14.33 -17.64 -1.65
C GLY A 297 -12.83 -17.71 -1.38
N ASN A 298 -12.01 -17.58 -2.42
CA ASN A 298 -10.55 -17.42 -2.30
C ASN A 298 -10.16 -16.01 -1.79
N LYS A 299 -8.93 -15.85 -1.30
CA LYS A 299 -8.35 -14.56 -0.85
C LYS A 299 -7.75 -13.74 -2.00
N ASP A 300 -8.30 -13.81 -3.21
CA ASP A 300 -7.82 -13.05 -4.37
C ASP A 300 -8.35 -11.60 -4.39
N ILE A 301 -7.73 -10.77 -5.24
CA ILE A 301 -8.06 -9.34 -5.36
C ILE A 301 -9.49 -9.15 -5.88
N LEU A 302 -9.96 -10.00 -6.79
CA LEU A 302 -11.34 -9.95 -7.28
C LEU A 302 -12.36 -10.15 -6.15
N SER A 303 -12.11 -11.07 -5.24
CA SER A 303 -12.95 -11.33 -4.08
C SER A 303 -13.01 -10.12 -3.15
N LEU A 304 -11.91 -9.37 -2.99
CA LEU A 304 -11.91 -8.09 -2.27
C LEU A 304 -12.77 -7.03 -2.97
N LEU A 305 -12.66 -6.92 -4.30
CA LEU A 305 -13.42 -5.96 -5.10
C LEU A 305 -14.92 -6.25 -5.08
N VAL A 306 -15.33 -7.53 -5.20
CA VAL A 306 -16.74 -7.94 -5.12
C VAL A 306 -17.31 -7.67 -3.73
N LYS A 307 -16.56 -8.01 -2.66
CA LYS A 307 -16.97 -7.71 -1.27
C LYS A 307 -17.09 -6.20 -1.03
N ALA A 308 -16.19 -5.39 -1.59
CA ALA A 308 -16.25 -3.94 -1.48
C ALA A 308 -17.45 -3.36 -2.24
N ASN A 309 -17.78 -3.89 -3.42
CA ASN A 309 -18.97 -3.47 -4.16
C ASN A 309 -20.27 -3.78 -3.40
N ALA A 310 -20.33 -4.94 -2.73
CA ALA A 310 -21.44 -5.36 -1.88
C ALA A 310 -21.48 -4.66 -0.50
N SER A 311 -20.49 -3.84 -0.15
CA SER A 311 -20.40 -3.21 1.17
C SER A 311 -21.46 -2.13 1.38
N GLU A 312 -22.14 -2.14 2.52
CA GLU A 312 -23.05 -1.07 2.93
C GLU A 312 -22.32 0.16 3.51
N GLN A 313 -21.04 0.02 3.88
CA GLN A 313 -20.23 1.10 4.46
C GLN A 313 -19.69 2.01 3.36
N SER A 314 -20.10 3.28 3.35
CA SER A 314 -19.69 4.27 2.33
C SER A 314 -18.17 4.45 2.22
N SER A 315 -17.44 4.24 3.32
CA SER A 315 -15.98 4.36 3.41
C SER A 315 -15.21 3.23 2.75
N THR A 316 -15.87 2.13 2.38
CA THR A 316 -15.28 0.96 1.69
C THR A 316 -16.06 0.53 0.46
N ARG A 317 -17.22 1.12 0.21
CA ARG A 317 -18.08 0.77 -0.93
C ARG A 317 -17.50 1.28 -2.25
N LEU A 318 -17.41 0.39 -3.22
CA LEU A 318 -17.15 0.72 -4.63
C LEU A 318 -18.45 0.63 -5.43
N THR A 319 -18.68 1.55 -6.37
CA THR A 319 -19.73 1.34 -7.38
C THR A 319 -19.34 0.22 -8.35
N GLU A 320 -20.31 -0.30 -9.11
CA GLU A 320 -20.01 -1.30 -10.15
C GLU A 320 -19.04 -0.73 -11.21
N GLU A 321 -19.22 0.54 -11.58
CA GLU A 321 -18.30 1.24 -12.48
C GLU A 321 -16.88 1.32 -11.90
N GLU A 322 -16.74 1.65 -10.62
CA GLU A 322 -15.44 1.72 -9.95
C GLU A 322 -14.80 0.34 -9.85
N MET A 323 -15.56 -0.70 -9.53
CA MET A 323 -15.09 -2.08 -9.46
C MET A 323 -14.54 -2.55 -10.81
N LEU A 324 -15.31 -2.43 -11.88
CA LEU A 324 -14.86 -2.80 -13.24
C LEU A 324 -13.64 -1.98 -13.67
N ALA A 325 -13.59 -0.70 -13.29
CA ALA A 325 -12.43 0.15 -13.54
C ALA A 325 -11.19 -0.29 -12.75
N GLN A 326 -11.32 -0.76 -11.50
CA GLN A 326 -10.18 -1.33 -10.77
C GLN A 326 -9.67 -2.61 -11.44
N MET A 327 -10.56 -3.49 -11.91
CA MET A 327 -10.14 -4.71 -12.60
C MET A 327 -9.36 -4.38 -13.88
N ARG A 328 -9.84 -3.42 -14.68
CA ARG A 328 -9.09 -2.91 -15.85
C ARG A 328 -7.76 -2.27 -15.47
N THR A 329 -7.72 -1.54 -14.37
CA THR A 329 -6.49 -0.93 -13.84
C THR A 329 -5.47 -2.01 -13.50
N ILE A 330 -5.88 -3.08 -12.81
CA ILE A 330 -5.00 -4.19 -12.42
C ILE A 330 -4.49 -4.94 -13.65
N LEU A 331 -5.38 -5.26 -14.60
CA LEU A 331 -5.00 -5.95 -15.84
C LEU A 331 -3.94 -5.14 -16.60
N LEU A 332 -4.20 -3.88 -16.92
CA LEU A 332 -3.26 -3.08 -17.70
C LEU A 332 -1.99 -2.70 -16.93
N ALA A 333 -2.10 -2.21 -15.70
CA ALA A 333 -0.95 -1.74 -14.94
C ALA A 333 -0.07 -2.90 -14.42
N GLY A 334 -0.67 -4.06 -14.13
CA GLY A 334 0.01 -5.23 -13.60
C GLY A 334 0.91 -5.94 -14.61
N HIS A 335 0.45 -6.14 -15.85
CA HIS A 335 1.25 -6.86 -16.85
C HIS A 335 2.29 -5.96 -17.54
N GLU A 336 1.86 -4.83 -18.09
CA GLU A 336 2.68 -4.03 -19.01
C GLU A 336 3.95 -3.49 -18.33
N THR A 337 3.84 -3.07 -17.06
CA THR A 337 4.97 -2.50 -16.31
C THR A 337 5.99 -3.56 -15.91
N SER A 338 5.55 -4.74 -15.46
CA SER A 338 6.42 -5.88 -15.17
C SER A 338 7.08 -6.42 -16.43
N ALA A 339 6.33 -6.59 -17.52
CA ALA A 339 6.87 -7.05 -18.81
C ALA A 339 7.96 -6.10 -19.33
N THR A 340 7.69 -4.80 -19.29
CA THR A 340 8.66 -3.76 -19.68
C THR A 340 9.91 -3.82 -18.79
N SER A 341 9.74 -3.96 -17.48
CA SER A 341 10.88 -4.04 -16.56
C SER A 341 11.74 -5.28 -16.82
N LEU A 342 11.12 -6.43 -17.06
CA LEU A 342 11.79 -7.67 -17.45
C LEU A 342 12.53 -7.53 -18.77
N CYS A 343 11.97 -6.84 -19.77
CA CYS A 343 12.67 -6.57 -21.03
C CYS A 343 14.01 -5.87 -20.77
N TRP A 344 14.02 -4.84 -19.92
CA TRP A 344 15.24 -4.12 -19.59
C TRP A 344 16.21 -4.95 -18.75
N VAL A 345 15.72 -5.78 -17.82
CA VAL A 345 16.56 -6.75 -17.09
C VAL A 345 17.27 -7.70 -18.06
N LEU A 346 16.52 -8.34 -18.96
CA LEU A 346 17.08 -9.31 -19.91
C LEU A 346 18.04 -8.65 -20.91
N LEU A 347 17.75 -7.42 -21.34
CA LEU A 347 18.66 -6.67 -22.21
C LEU A 347 20.00 -6.37 -21.54
N GLU A 348 19.98 -5.88 -20.30
CA GLU A 348 21.22 -5.57 -19.58
C GLU A 348 22.00 -6.85 -19.25
N LEU A 349 21.32 -7.95 -18.92
CA LEU A 349 21.96 -9.26 -18.77
C LEU A 349 22.58 -9.77 -20.08
N ALA A 350 21.91 -9.55 -21.23
CA ALA A 350 22.46 -9.91 -22.53
C ALA A 350 23.69 -9.05 -22.90
N ARG A 351 23.71 -7.78 -22.51
CA ARG A 351 24.84 -6.86 -22.74
C ARG A 351 26.03 -7.10 -21.81
N HIS A 352 25.79 -7.72 -20.65
CA HIS A 352 26.79 -7.96 -19.61
C HIS A 352 26.88 -9.46 -19.28
N PRO A 353 27.55 -10.27 -20.13
CA PRO A 353 27.69 -11.71 -19.90
C PRO A 353 28.33 -12.05 -18.53
N ASP A 354 29.25 -11.22 -18.05
CA ASP A 354 29.88 -11.34 -16.73
C ASP A 354 28.87 -11.24 -15.58
N VAL A 355 27.92 -10.29 -15.69
CA VAL A 355 26.82 -10.15 -14.74
C VAL A 355 25.87 -11.34 -14.84
N GLN A 356 25.57 -11.79 -16.06
CA GLN A 356 24.71 -12.94 -16.33
C GLN A 356 25.27 -14.24 -15.73
N ASP A 357 26.57 -14.49 -15.89
CA ASP A 357 27.24 -15.67 -15.36
C ASP A 357 27.31 -15.66 -13.83
N LYS A 358 27.60 -14.51 -13.24
CA LYS A 358 27.59 -14.36 -11.78
C LYS A 358 26.19 -14.59 -11.20
N LEU A 359 25.15 -14.08 -11.86
CA LEU A 359 23.76 -14.32 -11.48
C LEU A 359 23.39 -15.80 -11.62
N ARG A 360 23.73 -16.43 -12.74
CA ARG A 360 23.51 -17.86 -12.97
C ARG A 360 24.19 -18.73 -11.92
N LYS A 361 25.39 -18.36 -11.49
CA LYS A 361 26.10 -19.05 -10.41
C LYS A 361 25.33 -18.97 -9.09
N GLU A 362 24.85 -17.78 -8.69
CA GLU A 362 24.04 -17.63 -7.47
C GLU A 362 22.73 -18.44 -7.55
N ILE A 363 22.07 -18.44 -8.71
CA ILE A 363 20.86 -19.24 -8.97
C ILE A 363 21.13 -20.73 -8.73
N ARG A 364 22.19 -21.28 -9.32
CA ARG A 364 22.54 -22.71 -9.20
C ARG A 364 22.98 -23.09 -7.79
N GLU A 365 23.73 -22.24 -7.11
CA GLU A 365 24.11 -22.46 -5.72
C GLU A 365 22.88 -22.51 -4.82
N THR A 366 21.90 -21.64 -5.08
CA THR A 366 20.62 -21.64 -4.38
C THR A 366 19.85 -22.92 -4.70
N GLU A 367 19.66 -23.28 -5.96
CA GLU A 367 18.98 -24.50 -6.42
C GLU A 367 19.56 -25.78 -5.79
N MET A 368 20.89 -25.89 -5.70
CA MET A 368 21.55 -27.00 -5.00
C MET A 368 21.20 -27.02 -3.50
N SER A 369 21.13 -25.85 -2.85
CA SER A 369 20.68 -25.74 -1.45
C SER A 369 19.20 -26.14 -1.29
N ILE A 370 18.34 -25.80 -2.25
CA ILE A 370 16.92 -26.20 -2.29
C ILE A 370 16.77 -27.72 -2.34
N HIS A 371 17.50 -28.36 -3.25
CA HIS A 371 17.44 -29.81 -3.35
C HIS A 371 18.08 -30.51 -2.15
N ALA A 372 19.13 -29.93 -1.55
CA ALA A 372 19.75 -30.48 -0.35
C ALA A 372 18.82 -30.51 0.87
N ARG A 373 17.87 -29.57 0.98
CA ARG A 373 16.84 -29.57 2.03
C ARG A 373 15.59 -30.38 1.69
N GLY A 374 15.54 -30.98 0.50
CA GLY A 374 14.43 -31.84 0.06
C GLY A 374 13.28 -31.12 -0.65
N ASP A 375 13.44 -29.83 -0.96
CA ASP A 375 12.44 -29.06 -1.71
C ASP A 375 12.66 -29.18 -3.23
N SER A 376 11.60 -28.93 -4.00
CA SER A 376 11.61 -29.07 -5.46
C SER A 376 11.71 -27.75 -6.22
N ASP A 377 11.38 -26.61 -5.60
CA ASP A 377 11.30 -25.31 -6.27
C ASP A 377 11.62 -24.14 -5.31
N PHE A 378 11.86 -22.96 -5.87
CA PHE A 378 12.17 -21.73 -5.16
C PHE A 378 10.97 -21.22 -4.35
N SER A 379 11.18 -21.01 -3.05
CA SER A 379 10.23 -20.30 -2.20
C SER A 379 10.47 -18.78 -2.27
N ALA A 380 9.50 -17.99 -1.78
CA ALA A 380 9.70 -16.55 -1.62
C ALA A 380 10.90 -16.20 -0.72
N SER A 381 11.19 -17.05 0.28
CA SER A 381 12.33 -16.87 1.18
C SER A 381 13.65 -17.12 0.46
N ASP A 382 13.71 -18.05 -0.50
CA ASP A 382 14.92 -18.26 -1.28
C ASP A 382 15.22 -17.04 -2.14
N LEU A 383 14.21 -16.52 -2.85
CA LEU A 383 14.35 -15.32 -3.67
C LEU A 383 14.77 -14.08 -2.85
N ASP A 384 14.25 -13.93 -1.62
CA ASP A 384 14.66 -12.87 -0.69
C ASP A 384 16.15 -12.98 -0.30
N ASN A 385 16.70 -14.21 -0.26
CA ASN A 385 18.07 -14.52 0.14
C ASN A 385 19.05 -14.62 -1.04
N MET A 386 18.67 -14.14 -2.23
CA MET A 386 19.53 -14.03 -3.41
C MET A 386 19.95 -12.57 -3.62
N PRO A 387 20.99 -12.10 -2.90
CA PRO A 387 21.34 -10.68 -2.88
C PRO A 387 21.83 -10.16 -4.24
N TYR A 388 22.51 -10.97 -5.06
CA TYR A 388 22.97 -10.54 -6.37
C TYR A 388 21.83 -10.42 -7.38
N LEU A 389 20.89 -11.36 -7.39
CA LEU A 389 19.61 -11.22 -8.10
C LEU A 389 18.88 -9.94 -7.69
N SER A 390 18.75 -9.68 -6.39
CA SER A 390 18.14 -8.44 -5.88
C SER A 390 18.87 -7.20 -6.41
N ALA A 391 20.21 -7.22 -6.45
CA ALA A 391 21.04 -6.14 -6.96
C ALA A 391 20.87 -5.92 -8.47
N VAL A 392 20.78 -6.98 -9.27
CA VAL A 392 20.52 -6.92 -10.72
C VAL A 392 19.16 -6.30 -11.00
N ILE A 393 18.11 -6.75 -10.32
CA ILE A 393 16.74 -6.22 -10.48
C ILE A 393 16.67 -4.76 -10.04
N LYS A 394 17.24 -4.41 -8.88
CA LYS A 394 17.34 -3.02 -8.41
C LYS A 394 18.07 -2.13 -9.39
N GLU A 395 19.23 -2.58 -9.88
CA GLU A 395 20.01 -1.79 -10.83
C GLU A 395 19.28 -1.61 -12.15
N SER A 396 18.60 -2.65 -12.65
CA SER A 396 17.80 -2.57 -13.87
C SER A 396 16.66 -1.57 -13.73
N MET A 397 15.91 -1.60 -12.61
CA MET A 397 14.83 -0.64 -12.35
C MET A 397 15.31 0.78 -12.10
N ARG A 398 16.52 0.96 -11.56
CA ARG A 398 17.18 2.27 -11.44
C ARG A 398 17.58 2.78 -12.83
N PHE A 399 18.21 1.91 -13.60
CA PHE A 399 18.81 2.24 -14.89
C PHE A 399 17.74 2.51 -15.96
N HIS A 400 16.69 1.69 -15.96
CA HIS A 400 15.55 1.74 -16.88
C HIS A 400 14.23 1.70 -16.09
N PRO A 401 13.83 2.80 -15.43
CA PRO A 401 12.56 2.83 -14.72
C PRO A 401 11.41 2.72 -15.72
N ALA A 402 10.56 1.69 -15.56
CA ALA A 402 9.41 1.48 -16.44
C ALA A 402 8.53 2.74 -16.49
N VAL A 403 8.19 3.34 -15.35
CA VAL A 403 7.58 4.67 -15.30
C VAL A 403 8.68 5.71 -15.09
N TYR A 404 8.95 6.53 -16.11
CA TYR A 404 10.08 7.46 -16.12
C TYR A 404 9.72 8.89 -15.67
N GLN A 405 8.43 9.24 -15.68
CA GLN A 405 7.94 10.56 -15.29
C GLN A 405 6.60 10.48 -14.56
N ASN A 406 6.33 11.47 -13.71
CA ASN A 406 5.07 11.67 -13.03
C ASN A 406 4.60 13.11 -13.20
N TYR A 407 3.33 13.32 -13.53
CA TYR A 407 2.79 14.65 -13.82
C TYR A 407 1.97 15.16 -12.62
N ARG A 408 2.29 16.37 -12.13
CA ARG A 408 1.66 17.00 -10.97
C ARG A 408 1.27 18.45 -11.22
N LEU A 409 0.19 18.88 -10.59
CA LEU A 409 -0.36 20.23 -10.65
C LEU A 409 -0.48 20.77 -9.21
N ALA A 410 0.12 21.93 -8.93
CA ALA A 410 0.02 22.55 -7.61
C ALA A 410 -1.43 22.99 -7.31
N ALA A 411 -2.03 22.53 -6.21
CA ALA A 411 -3.41 22.87 -5.86
C ALA A 411 -3.56 24.27 -5.23
N HIS A 412 -2.49 24.78 -4.63
CA HIS A 412 -2.38 26.08 -3.98
C HIS A 412 -0.98 26.66 -4.22
N ASP A 413 -0.78 27.94 -3.88
CA ASP A 413 0.54 28.54 -3.84
C ASP A 413 1.36 27.83 -2.76
N ASP A 414 2.58 27.40 -3.07
CA ASP A 414 3.39 26.56 -2.20
C ASP A 414 4.89 26.90 -2.37
N VAL A 415 5.74 26.38 -1.49
CA VAL A 415 7.19 26.61 -1.52
C VAL A 415 7.93 25.28 -1.44
N LEU A 416 8.53 24.87 -2.56
CA LEU A 416 9.29 23.64 -2.63
C LEU A 416 10.66 23.79 -1.95
N PRO A 417 11.00 22.94 -0.98
CA PRO A 417 12.35 22.90 -0.43
C PRO A 417 13.30 22.25 -1.44
N LEU A 418 14.49 22.84 -1.64
CA LEU A 418 15.50 22.29 -2.53
C LEU A 418 16.61 21.59 -1.72
N SER A 419 17.15 20.50 -2.27
CA SER A 419 18.29 19.79 -1.69
C SER A 419 19.57 20.63 -1.79
N LYS A 420 19.69 21.41 -2.88
CA LYS A 420 20.78 22.35 -3.13
C LYS A 420 20.27 23.72 -3.54
N PRO A 421 21.01 24.79 -3.21
CA PRO A 421 20.72 26.11 -3.76
C PRO A 421 20.87 26.10 -5.29
N ILE A 422 19.97 26.79 -5.99
CA ILE A 422 20.05 26.98 -7.45
C ILE A 422 20.25 28.45 -7.79
N ASN A 423 20.99 28.71 -8.86
CA ASN A 423 21.19 30.06 -9.39
C ASN A 423 20.09 30.37 -10.40
N THR A 424 19.36 31.45 -10.17
CA THR A 424 18.36 31.97 -11.10
C THR A 424 19.04 32.74 -12.25
N THR A 425 18.32 32.96 -13.35
CA THR A 425 18.82 33.67 -14.54
C THR A 425 19.15 35.15 -14.25
N ASP A 426 18.56 35.73 -13.22
CA ASP A 426 18.86 37.06 -12.67
C ASP A 426 20.02 37.06 -11.65
N GLY A 427 20.73 35.93 -11.50
CA GLY A 427 21.95 35.81 -10.69
C GLY A 427 21.71 35.65 -9.19
N LYS A 428 20.47 35.43 -8.74
CA LYS A 428 20.14 35.20 -7.33
C LYS A 428 20.27 33.72 -6.99
N VAL A 429 20.72 33.44 -5.78
CA VAL A 429 20.78 32.08 -5.25
C VAL A 429 19.54 31.82 -4.40
N ILE A 430 18.75 30.80 -4.75
CA ILE A 430 17.55 30.42 -3.99
C ILE A 430 17.68 29.00 -3.45
N THR A 431 17.23 28.79 -2.22
CA THR A 431 17.21 27.48 -1.52
C THR A 431 15.79 26.92 -1.38
N LYS A 432 14.80 27.75 -1.67
CA LYS A 432 13.38 27.46 -1.63
C LYS A 432 12.76 28.01 -2.91
N LEU A 433 11.95 27.21 -3.58
CA LEU A 433 11.32 27.57 -4.84
C LEU A 433 9.83 27.85 -4.61
N PRO A 434 9.40 29.13 -4.59
CA PRO A 434 7.98 29.45 -4.55
C PRO A 434 7.34 29.06 -5.88
N ILE A 435 6.18 28.40 -5.82
CA ILE A 435 5.40 27.98 -6.98
C ILE A 435 3.96 28.48 -6.85
N PRO A 436 3.36 29.01 -7.93
CA PRO A 436 1.95 29.41 -7.91
C PRO A 436 1.03 28.20 -8.02
N LYS A 437 -0.20 28.36 -7.51
CA LYS A 437 -1.34 27.49 -7.79
C LYS A 437 -1.50 27.30 -9.31
N GLY A 438 -1.76 26.06 -9.70
CA GLY A 438 -1.90 25.70 -11.11
C GLY A 438 -0.58 25.47 -11.84
N MET A 439 0.57 25.58 -11.17
CA MET A 439 1.86 25.23 -11.76
C MET A 439 1.89 23.75 -12.16
N LYS A 440 2.16 23.49 -13.44
CA LYS A 440 2.37 22.14 -13.98
C LYS A 440 3.83 21.72 -13.79
N ILE A 441 4.01 20.57 -13.14
CA ILE A 441 5.30 20.01 -12.76
C ILE A 441 5.44 18.59 -13.33
N ILE A 442 6.54 18.32 -14.02
CA ILE A 442 6.98 16.99 -14.44
C ILE A 442 8.03 16.52 -13.42
N LEU A 443 7.73 15.45 -12.71
CA LEU A 443 8.68 14.79 -11.81
C LEU A 443 9.46 13.76 -12.63
N SER A 444 10.76 14.00 -12.84
CA SER A 444 11.60 13.09 -13.64
C SER A 444 12.18 11.99 -12.75
N ILE A 445 11.60 10.80 -12.88
CA ILE A 445 12.09 9.57 -12.21
C ILE A 445 13.40 9.12 -12.86
N ALA A 446 13.50 9.24 -14.19
CA ALA A 446 14.71 8.92 -14.93
C ALA A 446 15.90 9.77 -14.42
N ALA A 447 15.79 11.09 -14.37
CA ALA A 447 16.87 11.96 -13.91
C ALA A 447 17.19 11.75 -12.41
N TYR A 448 16.19 11.56 -11.55
CA TYR A 448 16.43 11.24 -10.14
C TYR A 448 17.22 9.93 -9.97
N ASN A 449 16.80 8.86 -10.65
CA ASN A 449 17.49 7.56 -10.58
C ASN A 449 18.91 7.60 -11.20
N ARG A 450 19.26 8.67 -11.92
CA ARG A 450 20.60 8.95 -12.46
C ARG A 450 21.38 10.01 -11.72
N ASN A 451 20.82 10.59 -10.67
CA ASN A 451 21.49 11.65 -9.93
C ASN A 451 22.78 11.09 -9.29
N THR A 452 23.93 11.66 -9.68
CA THR A 452 25.26 11.23 -9.24
C THR A 452 25.52 11.48 -7.76
N GLU A 453 24.77 12.37 -7.14
CA GLU A 453 24.89 12.67 -5.71
C GLU A 453 24.21 11.60 -4.85
N ILE A 454 23.14 11.01 -5.37
CA ILE A 454 22.40 9.93 -4.71
C ILE A 454 23.05 8.59 -5.02
N PHE A 455 23.31 8.32 -6.30
CA PHE A 455 23.78 7.01 -6.76
C PHE A 455 25.28 6.97 -7.07
N GLY A 456 26.04 8.02 -6.81
CA GLY A 456 27.49 8.06 -7.07
C GLY A 456 27.85 8.42 -8.51
N GLU A 457 29.13 8.66 -8.77
CA GLU A 457 29.63 9.15 -10.06
C GLU A 457 29.34 8.19 -11.23
N ASP A 458 29.27 6.88 -10.95
CA ASP A 458 28.91 5.85 -11.91
C ASP A 458 27.40 5.70 -12.12
N ALA A 459 26.57 6.67 -11.73
CA ALA A 459 25.11 6.60 -11.84
C ALA A 459 24.61 6.40 -13.28
N HIS A 460 25.38 6.79 -14.30
CA HIS A 460 25.04 6.55 -15.72
C HIS A 460 25.53 5.20 -16.27
N ILE A 461 26.20 4.38 -15.45
CA ILE A 461 26.70 3.05 -15.80
C ILE A 461 25.81 1.99 -15.13
N PHE A 462 25.51 0.90 -15.84
CA PHE A 462 24.79 -0.24 -15.30
C PHE A 462 25.76 -1.06 -14.45
N ASN A 463 25.57 -1.05 -13.14
CA ASN A 463 26.48 -1.68 -12.19
C ASN A 463 25.73 -2.27 -10.99
N PRO A 464 25.37 -3.56 -11.02
CA PRO A 464 24.74 -4.24 -9.87
C PRO A 464 25.60 -4.21 -8.60
N GLU A 465 26.93 -4.18 -8.72
CA GLU A 465 27.83 -4.18 -7.56
C GLU A 465 27.66 -2.95 -6.67
N ARG A 466 27.02 -1.88 -7.15
CA ARG A 466 26.77 -0.68 -6.35
C ARG A 466 25.99 -0.96 -5.07
N TRP A 467 25.12 -1.96 -5.11
CA TRP A 467 24.21 -2.27 -4.01
C TRP A 467 24.91 -2.99 -2.86
N PHE A 468 26.17 -3.40 -3.05
CA PHE A 468 27.04 -4.00 -2.03
C PHE A 468 28.04 -3.01 -1.44
N ARG A 469 28.11 -1.78 -1.96
CA ARG A 469 29.04 -0.77 -1.42
C ARG A 469 28.56 -0.32 -0.05
N ASP A 470 29.38 -0.57 0.96
CA ASP A 470 29.16 -0.14 2.33
C ASP A 470 29.36 1.38 2.41
N SER A 471 28.30 2.14 2.13
CA SER A 471 28.43 3.60 2.08
C SER A 471 28.30 4.27 3.44
N GLY A 472 27.81 3.57 4.48
CA GLY A 472 27.63 4.08 5.85
C GLY A 472 26.72 5.30 6.02
N GLU A 473 26.50 6.07 4.95
CA GLU A 473 25.77 7.32 4.88
C GLU A 473 24.62 7.18 3.88
N LYS A 474 23.39 7.30 4.36
CA LYS A 474 22.22 7.49 3.50
C LYS A 474 22.41 8.77 2.71
N ARG A 475 22.59 8.67 1.38
CA ARG A 475 22.70 9.84 0.49
C ARG A 475 21.31 10.38 0.16
N GLY A 476 21.02 11.56 0.70
CA GLY A 476 19.76 12.27 0.45
C GLY A 476 18.55 11.74 1.24
N PRO A 477 17.36 12.30 0.98
CA PRO A 477 16.12 11.91 1.66
C PRO A 477 15.62 10.52 1.27
N THR A 478 14.91 9.87 2.18
CA THR A 478 14.12 8.67 1.86
C THR A 478 12.92 9.06 0.99
N LEU A 479 12.89 8.54 -0.22
CA LEU A 479 11.93 8.84 -1.27
C LEU A 479 11.16 7.61 -1.71
N GLY A 480 11.91 6.59 -2.15
CA GLY A 480 11.38 5.37 -2.74
C GLY A 480 11.20 4.23 -1.73
N VAL A 481 10.22 3.37 -1.97
CA VAL A 481 9.93 2.20 -1.10
C VAL A 481 10.86 1.01 -1.30
N HIS A 482 11.68 1.01 -2.35
CA HIS A 482 12.60 -0.07 -2.66
C HIS A 482 13.98 0.49 -2.98
N GLY A 483 14.93 0.39 -2.05
CA GLY A 483 16.31 0.86 -2.27
C GLY A 483 16.43 2.36 -2.58
N ASN A 484 15.51 3.18 -2.06
CA ASN A 484 15.38 4.61 -2.38
C ASN A 484 15.11 4.95 -3.87
N LEU A 485 14.68 3.96 -4.66
CA LEU A 485 14.33 4.14 -6.08
C LEU A 485 12.95 4.80 -6.24
N LEU A 486 12.87 5.80 -7.12
CA LEU A 486 11.60 6.46 -7.41
C LEU A 486 10.77 5.72 -8.47
N THR A 487 11.24 4.56 -8.94
CA THR A 487 10.57 3.71 -9.95
C THR A 487 9.15 3.31 -9.55
N PHE A 488 8.90 3.12 -8.25
CA PHE A 488 7.57 2.85 -7.70
C PHE A 488 6.87 4.09 -7.12
N ALA A 489 7.36 5.29 -7.44
CA ALA A 489 7.00 6.56 -6.81
C ALA A 489 7.20 6.53 -5.27
N GLY A 490 6.60 7.50 -4.57
CA GLY A 490 6.66 7.62 -3.11
C GLY A 490 5.37 8.18 -2.49
N GLY A 491 5.30 8.13 -1.17
CA GLY A 491 4.23 8.69 -0.34
C GLY A 491 2.83 8.12 -0.61
N VAL A 492 1.80 8.97 -0.53
CA VAL A 492 0.39 8.56 -0.58
C VAL A 492 -0.05 7.92 -1.91
N ARG A 493 0.75 8.08 -2.97
CA ARG A 493 0.53 7.51 -4.31
C ARG A 493 1.60 6.49 -4.73
N THR A 494 2.38 5.97 -3.78
CA THR A 494 3.32 4.85 -4.05
C THR A 494 2.59 3.71 -4.76
N CYS A 495 3.23 3.02 -5.71
CA CYS A 495 2.68 1.82 -6.33
C CYS A 495 2.16 0.83 -5.27
N ILE A 496 0.95 0.30 -5.43
CA ILE A 496 0.43 -0.72 -4.50
C ILE A 496 1.01 -2.09 -4.79
N GLY A 497 1.22 -2.41 -6.07
CA GLY A 497 1.70 -3.73 -6.53
C GLY A 497 3.21 -3.86 -6.61
N TRP A 498 3.99 -3.01 -5.93
CA TRP A 498 5.45 -3.03 -6.09
C TRP A 498 6.10 -4.34 -5.62
N ARG A 499 5.55 -4.97 -4.56
CA ARG A 499 6.02 -6.27 -4.07
C ARG A 499 5.64 -7.41 -5.00
N PHE A 500 4.42 -7.38 -5.52
CA PHE A 500 3.95 -8.29 -6.56
C PHE A 500 4.91 -8.28 -7.76
N ALA A 501 5.15 -7.09 -8.32
CA ALA A 501 6.05 -6.92 -9.46
C ALA A 501 7.48 -7.38 -9.13
N LEU A 502 7.97 -7.10 -7.92
CA LEU A 502 9.29 -7.55 -7.50
C LEU A 502 9.40 -9.09 -7.51
N TYR A 503 8.49 -9.81 -6.87
CA TYR A 503 8.53 -11.27 -6.84
C TYR A 503 8.30 -11.90 -8.22
N GLU A 504 7.42 -11.34 -9.02
CA GLU A 504 7.21 -11.76 -10.41
C GLU A 504 8.50 -11.62 -11.23
N MET A 505 9.16 -10.46 -11.15
CA MET A 505 10.43 -10.24 -11.85
C MET A 505 11.54 -11.16 -11.35
N LEU A 506 11.65 -11.36 -10.03
CA LEU A 506 12.64 -12.27 -9.44
C LEU A 506 12.44 -13.71 -9.96
N ALA A 507 11.21 -14.23 -9.87
CA ALA A 507 10.88 -15.60 -10.25
C ALA A 507 11.09 -15.86 -11.75
N LEU A 508 10.63 -14.94 -12.62
CA LEU A 508 10.79 -15.06 -14.07
C LEU A 508 12.25 -14.90 -14.50
N THR A 509 13.02 -14.01 -13.87
CA THR A 509 14.45 -13.85 -14.18
C THR A 509 15.25 -15.09 -13.79
N VAL A 510 14.98 -15.66 -12.61
CA VAL A 510 15.60 -16.93 -12.17
C VAL A 510 15.36 -18.03 -13.20
N GLU A 511 14.10 -18.19 -13.63
CA GLU A 511 13.73 -19.25 -14.57
C GLU A 511 14.40 -19.08 -15.94
N ILE A 512 14.40 -17.86 -16.48
CA ILE A 512 15.00 -17.58 -17.79
C ILE A 512 16.52 -17.77 -17.77
N ILE A 513 17.22 -17.24 -16.76
CA ILE A 513 18.68 -17.27 -16.70
C ILE A 513 19.23 -18.65 -16.31
N ASN A 514 18.45 -19.47 -15.59
CA ASN A 514 18.85 -20.84 -15.30
C ASN A 514 18.83 -21.72 -16.58
N ASN A 515 17.87 -21.48 -17.47
CA ASN A 515 17.66 -22.29 -18.67
C ASN A 515 18.37 -21.77 -19.93
N PHE A 516 18.61 -20.46 -20.03
CA PHE A 516 19.12 -19.85 -21.25
C PHE A 516 20.30 -18.92 -21.02
N GLU A 517 21.14 -18.82 -22.05
CA GLU A 517 22.12 -17.74 -22.21
C GLU A 517 21.58 -16.72 -23.21
N LEU A 518 21.68 -15.44 -22.88
CA LEU A 518 21.07 -14.35 -23.66
C LEU A 518 22.15 -13.51 -24.33
N PHE A 519 21.95 -13.19 -25.61
CA PHE A 519 22.84 -12.34 -26.38
C PHE A 519 22.07 -11.24 -27.13
N PRO A 520 22.68 -10.04 -27.29
CA PRO A 520 22.11 -9.00 -28.12
C PRO A 520 22.13 -9.42 -29.60
N THR A 521 21.22 -8.83 -30.37
CA THR A 521 21.19 -8.92 -31.84
C THR A 521 21.63 -7.59 -32.45
N PRO A 522 22.01 -7.55 -33.74
CA PRO A 522 22.33 -6.28 -34.42
C PRO A 522 21.18 -5.26 -34.39
N ASP A 523 19.92 -5.72 -34.30
CA ASP A 523 18.76 -4.83 -34.21
C ASP A 523 18.74 -4.00 -32.91
N ILE A 524 19.45 -4.42 -31.86
CA ILE A 524 19.56 -3.69 -30.59
C ILE A 524 20.24 -2.32 -30.78
N ASP A 525 21.03 -2.13 -31.84
CA ASP A 525 21.63 -0.82 -32.16
C ASP A 525 20.56 0.21 -32.58
N ARG A 526 19.41 -0.27 -33.08
CA ARG A 526 18.23 0.54 -33.43
C ARG A 526 17.21 0.61 -32.28
N LEU A 527 17.54 0.09 -31.09
CA LEU A 527 16.62 0.06 -29.97
C LEU A 527 16.31 1.48 -29.48
N ARG A 528 15.02 1.75 -29.31
CA ARG A 528 14.48 3.01 -28.87
C ARG A 528 13.71 2.82 -27.56
N ARG A 529 14.04 3.66 -26.56
CA ARG A 529 13.26 3.79 -25.31
C ARG A 529 12.04 4.66 -25.57
N GLU A 530 10.98 4.06 -26.10
CA GLU A 530 9.79 4.80 -26.52
C GLU A 530 9.02 5.35 -25.31
N ALA A 531 8.61 6.62 -25.40
CA ALA A 531 8.03 7.37 -24.30
C ALA A 531 6.49 7.27 -24.28
N CYS A 532 5.93 6.13 -23.88
CA CYS A 532 4.48 5.85 -23.98
C CYS A 532 3.85 5.44 -22.63
N LEU A 533 3.84 6.36 -21.64
CA LEU A 533 3.54 6.12 -20.21
C LEU A 533 4.60 5.25 -19.52
N VAL A 534 4.96 4.14 -20.14
CA VAL A 534 6.10 3.31 -19.80
C VAL A 534 7.28 3.56 -20.75
N MET A 535 8.48 3.17 -20.35
CA MET A 535 9.68 3.13 -21.19
C MET A 535 9.67 1.86 -22.03
N LEU A 536 8.89 1.82 -23.10
CA LEU A 536 8.70 0.61 -23.89
C LEU A 536 9.87 0.39 -24.86
N PRO A 537 10.44 -0.83 -24.95
CA PRO A 537 11.44 -1.14 -25.96
C PRO A 537 10.77 -1.25 -27.34
N THR A 538 11.21 -0.44 -28.29
CA THR A 538 10.77 -0.51 -29.69
C THR A 538 11.99 -0.41 -30.62
N LEU A 539 11.84 -0.74 -31.89
CA LEU A 539 12.88 -0.51 -32.87
C LEU A 539 12.62 0.78 -33.67
N GLU A 540 13.69 1.51 -33.98
CA GLU A 540 13.60 2.70 -34.81
C GLU A 540 13.01 2.40 -36.19
N GLY A 541 11.97 3.17 -36.56
CA GLY A 541 11.20 2.99 -37.80
C GLY A 541 10.05 1.99 -37.68
N GLU A 542 9.94 1.28 -36.56
CA GLU A 542 8.98 0.20 -36.33
C GLU A 542 8.14 0.40 -35.05
N GLN A 543 8.07 1.63 -34.54
CA GLN A 543 7.38 1.95 -33.28
C GLN A 543 5.89 1.58 -33.31
N LEU A 544 5.25 1.68 -34.48
CA LEU A 544 3.86 1.29 -34.68
C LEU A 544 3.62 -0.23 -34.64
N LYS A 545 4.67 -1.05 -34.73
CA LYS A 545 4.57 -2.51 -34.55
C LYS A 545 4.46 -2.90 -33.07
N GLY A 546 4.60 -1.95 -32.15
CA GLY A 546 4.54 -2.22 -30.72
C GLY A 546 5.90 -2.56 -30.12
N GLU A 547 5.84 -3.20 -28.96
CA GLU A 547 6.99 -3.65 -28.20
C GLU A 547 7.84 -4.66 -28.98
N ASN A 548 9.14 -4.39 -29.06
CA ASN A 548 10.08 -5.22 -29.80
C ASN A 548 11.46 -5.20 -29.15
N LEU A 549 11.85 -6.35 -28.62
CA LEU A 549 13.17 -6.61 -28.07
C LEU A 549 13.70 -7.96 -28.59
N PRO A 550 14.38 -7.99 -29.75
CA PRO A 550 14.91 -9.22 -30.32
C PRO A 550 16.21 -9.63 -29.62
N LEU A 551 16.16 -10.73 -28.86
CA LEU A 551 17.35 -11.34 -28.24
C LEU A 551 17.65 -12.70 -28.87
N ARG A 552 18.93 -13.04 -28.93
CA ARG A 552 19.43 -14.31 -29.46
C ARG A 552 19.67 -15.30 -28.32
N PHE A 553 19.23 -16.53 -28.54
CA PHE A 553 19.36 -17.66 -27.65
C PHE A 553 20.16 -18.76 -28.36
N PRO A 554 21.40 -19.07 -27.96
CA PRO A 554 22.09 -20.26 -28.43
C PRO A 554 21.64 -21.50 -27.63
N GLU A 555 21.92 -22.67 -28.18
CA GLU A 555 21.81 -23.92 -27.43
C GLU A 555 22.69 -23.83 -26.17
N TYR A 556 22.05 -23.89 -25.02
CA TYR A 556 22.73 -23.96 -23.74
C TYR A 556 22.77 -25.42 -23.30
N GLU A 557 23.95 -26.06 -23.36
CA GLU A 557 24.15 -27.40 -22.80
C GLU A 557 24.05 -27.31 -21.27
N ASN A 558 22.87 -27.61 -20.71
CA ASN A 558 22.69 -27.71 -19.27
C ASN A 558 23.34 -29.01 -18.75
N PRO A 559 24.41 -28.97 -17.95
CA PRO A 559 25.05 -30.17 -17.41
C PRO A 559 24.15 -30.97 -16.46
N ALA A 560 23.11 -30.36 -15.86
CA ALA A 560 22.14 -31.07 -15.01
C ALA A 560 21.20 -31.99 -15.82
N ASN A 561 20.87 -31.61 -17.06
CA ASN A 561 20.06 -32.45 -17.96
C ASN A 561 20.82 -33.67 -18.51
N MET A 562 22.14 -33.70 -18.37
CA MET A 562 22.95 -34.85 -18.75
C MET A 562 22.71 -36.07 -17.81
N LEU A 563 22.36 -35.82 -16.55
CA LEU A 563 22.04 -36.86 -15.57
C LEU A 563 20.61 -37.42 -15.73
N SER A 564 19.65 -36.62 -16.19
CA SER A 564 18.28 -37.07 -16.48
C SER A 564 18.20 -37.85 -17.79
N HIS A 565 18.97 -37.45 -18.83
CA HIS A 565 19.09 -38.22 -20.07
C HIS A 565 19.78 -39.59 -19.88
N CYS A 566 20.72 -39.72 -18.94
CA CYS A 566 21.33 -41.01 -18.61
C CYS A 566 20.34 -41.99 -17.95
N HIS A 567 19.37 -41.51 -17.16
CA HIS A 567 18.37 -42.36 -16.51
C HIS A 567 17.18 -42.75 -17.42
N LEU A 568 16.85 -41.93 -18.42
CA LEU A 568 15.85 -42.26 -19.43
C LEU A 568 16.40 -43.17 -20.54
N ALA A 569 17.69 -43.06 -20.89
CA ALA A 569 18.34 -43.95 -21.84
C ALA A 569 18.54 -45.38 -21.30
N SER A 570 18.61 -45.58 -19.98
CA SER A 570 18.80 -46.92 -19.38
C SER A 570 17.54 -47.80 -19.35
N ARG A 571 16.36 -47.28 -19.73
CA ARG A 571 15.11 -48.07 -19.82
C ARG A 571 14.72 -48.51 -21.23
N SER A 572 15.35 -47.97 -22.27
CA SER A 572 14.98 -48.25 -23.68
C SER A 572 15.97 -49.12 -24.46
N PHE A 573 17.09 -49.57 -23.87
CA PHE A 573 18.04 -50.48 -24.53
C PHE A 573 18.16 -51.83 -23.81
N ARG A 574 17.10 -52.64 -23.88
CA ARG A 574 17.17 -54.10 -23.70
C ARG A 574 16.65 -54.81 -24.95
N ARG A 575 17.40 -54.74 -26.03
CA ARG A 575 17.40 -55.72 -27.13
C ARG A 575 18.52 -55.35 -28.08
N PHE A 576 19.62 -56.08 -28.03
CA PHE A 576 20.39 -56.65 -29.14
C PHE A 576 21.74 -57.15 -28.60
N ARG A 577 22.16 -58.31 -29.09
CA ARG A 577 23.24 -59.15 -28.56
C ARG A 577 24.38 -59.20 -29.59
N TYR A 578 25.61 -58.96 -29.14
CA TYR A 578 26.95 -59.36 -29.67
C TYR A 578 27.56 -58.60 -30.90
N PRO A 579 28.92 -58.64 -31.10
CA PRO A 579 30.02 -58.50 -30.12
C PRO A 579 31.30 -57.71 -30.61
N VAL A 580 32.27 -57.49 -29.68
CA VAL A 580 33.77 -57.51 -29.84
C VAL A 580 34.56 -56.21 -30.25
N ILE A 581 35.16 -55.45 -29.29
CA ILE A 581 36.58 -55.24 -28.77
C ILE A 581 37.34 -53.99 -29.37
N PRO A 582 38.49 -53.47 -28.84
CA PRO A 582 38.61 -52.25 -28.00
C PRO A 582 39.67 -51.22 -28.51
N HIS A 583 39.94 -50.16 -27.74
CA HIS A 583 41.17 -49.31 -27.63
C HIS A 583 40.73 -47.83 -27.41
N ALA A 584 41.34 -46.97 -26.61
CA ALA A 584 42.41 -47.03 -25.63
C ALA A 584 42.29 -45.78 -24.73
N CYS A 585 42.74 -45.89 -23.47
CA CYS A 585 43.05 -44.77 -22.56
C CYS A 585 44.35 -44.06 -23.05
N PRO A 586 44.73 -42.85 -22.57
CA PRO A 586 45.25 -42.74 -21.21
C PRO A 586 44.96 -41.43 -20.44
N ALA A 587 45.11 -41.59 -19.12
CA ALA A 587 45.08 -40.61 -18.05
C ALA A 587 46.31 -39.69 -17.95
N PHE A 588 46.19 -38.58 -17.19
CA PHE A 588 47.24 -37.97 -16.34
C PHE A 588 46.53 -37.09 -15.28
N LEU A 589 46.38 -37.49 -14.01
CA LEU A 589 47.28 -37.45 -12.83
C LEU A 589 47.53 -36.08 -12.16
N CYS A 590 47.23 -36.10 -10.86
CA CYS A 590 47.36 -35.14 -9.76
C CYS A 590 48.77 -34.52 -9.54
N TYR A 591 48.84 -33.42 -8.77
CA TYR A 591 49.67 -33.19 -7.55
C TYR A 591 49.39 -31.76 -7.05
N ALA A 592 48.64 -31.54 -5.97
CA ALA A 592 49.04 -31.33 -4.56
C ALA A 592 49.98 -30.14 -4.28
N THR A 593 49.58 -29.25 -3.36
CA THR A 593 50.33 -28.90 -2.14
C THR A 593 49.48 -28.06 -1.17
N ARG A 594 49.75 -28.31 0.12
CA ARG A 594 49.08 -27.81 1.32
C ARG A 594 50.17 -27.16 2.16
N SER A 595 49.91 -26.04 2.84
CA SER A 595 50.05 -25.90 4.32
C SER A 595 50.50 -24.52 4.83
N TYR A 596 49.99 -24.27 6.04
CA TYR A 596 50.51 -23.51 7.20
C TYR A 596 49.90 -22.16 7.58
N ALA A 597 49.37 -22.19 8.81
CA ALA A 597 48.77 -21.17 9.64
C ALA A 597 49.83 -20.47 10.52
N THR A 598 49.52 -19.31 11.12
CA THR A 598 49.27 -19.16 12.59
C THR A 598 49.02 -17.70 13.05
N ARG A 599 48.35 -17.64 14.20
CA ARG A 599 47.82 -16.52 15.01
C ARG A 599 48.86 -15.52 15.54
N LEU A 600 48.39 -14.34 15.95
CA LEU A 600 48.48 -13.86 17.36
C LEU A 600 47.59 -12.63 17.62
N SER A 601 47.06 -12.57 18.85
CA SER A 601 46.14 -11.58 19.41
C SER A 601 46.87 -10.50 20.22
N SER A 602 46.25 -9.33 20.42
CA SER A 602 46.20 -8.68 21.75
C SER A 602 45.20 -7.51 21.82
N ASN A 603 44.45 -7.49 22.92
CA ASN A 603 43.50 -6.46 23.38
C ASN A 603 44.17 -5.12 23.77
N THR A 604 43.43 -4.02 23.62
CA THR A 604 43.29 -2.93 24.63
C THR A 604 42.04 -2.05 24.32
N ARG A 605 41.22 -1.77 25.34
CA ARG A 605 40.12 -0.77 25.44
C ARG A 605 40.55 0.32 26.46
N PRO A 606 39.77 1.39 26.75
CA PRO A 606 39.15 2.41 25.89
C PRO A 606 39.39 3.85 26.44
N SER A 607 38.93 4.91 25.75
CA SER A 607 38.64 6.19 26.41
C SER A 607 37.47 6.93 25.74
N ASN A 608 36.42 7.15 26.52
CA ASN A 608 35.27 8.01 26.25
C ASN A 608 35.67 9.48 26.15
N GLN A 609 35.05 10.22 25.23
CA GLN A 609 34.56 11.59 25.46
C GLN A 609 33.38 11.86 24.52
N GLY A 610 32.24 12.21 25.10
CA GLY A 610 31.01 12.53 24.39
C GLY A 610 30.88 14.00 24.05
N SER A 611 29.99 14.31 23.11
CA SER A 611 29.33 15.61 23.02
C SER A 611 27.93 15.45 22.41
N HIS A 612 26.94 15.97 23.14
CA HIS A 612 25.53 16.08 22.75
C HIS A 612 25.32 16.76 21.40
N LYS A 613 24.29 16.31 20.66
CA LYS A 613 23.35 17.20 19.95
C LYS A 613 22.03 16.49 19.61
N SER A 614 20.96 17.27 19.79
CA SER A 614 19.53 16.98 19.77
C SER A 614 18.93 16.81 18.37
N GLY A 615 17.91 15.95 18.23
CA GLY A 615 16.98 16.00 17.10
C GLY A 615 15.95 14.86 17.04
N SER A 616 14.69 15.19 17.38
CA SER A 616 13.39 14.59 17.01
C SER A 616 13.17 13.07 17.15
N LEU A 617 12.29 12.70 18.09
CA LEU A 617 12.12 11.36 18.66
C LEU A 617 10.71 10.82 18.37
N TRP A 618 10.31 10.73 17.10
CA TRP A 618 9.08 10.01 16.68
C TRP A 618 9.25 9.40 15.28
N SER A 619 9.90 8.23 15.23
CA SER A 619 9.75 7.27 14.13
C SER A 619 9.49 5.89 14.73
N GLU A 620 8.45 5.21 14.27
CA GLU A 620 8.01 3.89 14.76
C GLU A 620 9.02 2.74 14.59
N GLU A 621 10.21 2.98 14.02
CA GLU A 621 11.29 1.99 13.87
C GLU A 621 12.38 2.03 14.97
N SER A 622 12.27 2.88 16.01
CA SER A 622 13.41 3.09 16.94
C SER A 622 13.47 2.17 18.18
N TRP A 623 12.64 1.14 18.31
CA TRP A 623 12.61 0.31 19.52
C TRP A 623 13.05 -1.15 19.35
N ASP A 624 13.17 -1.64 18.12
CA ASP A 624 13.57 -3.03 17.85
C ASP A 624 15.07 -3.29 18.05
N GLN A 625 15.89 -2.23 18.12
CA GLN A 625 17.35 -2.36 18.27
C GLN A 625 17.85 -2.37 19.72
N VAL A 626 16.99 -2.24 20.73
CA VAL A 626 17.43 -2.14 22.13
C VAL A 626 17.59 -3.51 22.81
N PHE A 627 17.12 -4.62 22.22
CA PHE A 627 17.03 -5.91 22.91
C PHE A 627 17.70 -7.11 22.21
N LEU A 628 18.60 -6.88 21.25
CA LEU A 628 19.30 -7.98 20.55
C LEU A 628 20.35 -8.74 21.39
N ASP A 629 20.64 -8.33 22.64
CA ASP A 629 21.71 -8.93 23.44
C ASP A 629 21.27 -9.60 24.77
N LEU A 630 20.00 -9.92 24.94
CA LEU A 630 19.54 -10.65 26.13
C LEU A 630 19.02 -12.04 25.79
N ASP A 631 19.94 -12.95 25.50
CA ASP A 631 19.69 -14.35 25.84
C ASP A 631 20.99 -15.06 26.25
N LYS A 632 21.09 -15.38 27.55
CA LYS A 632 21.71 -16.61 28.04
C LYS A 632 21.54 -16.79 29.55
N SER A 633 20.96 -17.95 29.85
CA SER A 633 21.04 -18.75 31.08
C SER A 633 20.07 -18.38 32.21
N LEU A 634 19.23 -19.36 32.60
CA LEU A 634 19.04 -19.88 33.97
C LEU A 634 18.00 -21.06 33.99
N PRO A 635 17.97 -21.92 35.05
CA PRO A 635 17.68 -23.36 35.00
C PRO A 635 16.20 -23.73 35.34
N PRO A 636 15.77 -25.03 35.30
CA PRO A 636 14.35 -25.37 35.27
C PRO A 636 13.69 -25.37 36.67
N PRO A 637 12.36 -25.21 36.78
CA PRO A 637 11.69 -25.15 38.08
C PRO A 637 11.40 -26.53 38.66
N ARG A 638 11.55 -26.63 39.99
CA ARG A 638 11.18 -27.78 40.84
C ARG A 638 9.67 -27.80 41.13
N ALA A 639 9.12 -29.02 41.24
CA ALA A 639 7.74 -29.30 41.61
C ALA A 639 7.51 -29.29 43.13
N SER A 640 6.28 -28.93 43.55
CA SER A 640 5.70 -29.32 44.84
C SER A 640 4.18 -29.42 44.74
N GLY A 641 3.63 -30.58 45.08
CA GLY A 641 2.19 -30.86 45.19
C GLY A 641 1.61 -30.57 46.60
N PRO A 642 0.56 -31.28 47.04
CA PRO A 642 -0.80 -30.74 47.04
C PRO A 642 -1.44 -30.70 48.44
N LEU A 643 -2.51 -29.90 48.65
CA LEU A 643 -3.45 -30.10 49.76
C LEU A 643 -4.89 -29.66 49.39
N PHE A 644 -5.83 -30.50 49.83
CA PHE A 644 -7.26 -30.60 49.50
C PHE A 644 -8.19 -29.61 50.23
N SER A 645 -9.31 -29.23 49.59
CA SER A 645 -10.69 -29.39 50.15
C SER A 645 -11.79 -29.09 49.11
N GLN A 646 -12.71 -30.05 48.90
CA GLN A 646 -13.93 -30.04 48.06
C GLN A 646 -15.18 -29.47 48.82
N PRO A 647 -16.42 -29.49 48.28
CA PRO A 647 -16.93 -29.02 46.98
C PRO A 647 -18.25 -28.19 47.13
N ARG A 648 -18.66 -27.43 46.09
CA ARG A 648 -20.10 -27.14 45.89
C ARG A 648 -20.48 -27.03 44.40
N ARG A 649 -21.20 -28.04 43.92
CA ARG A 649 -21.77 -28.16 42.57
C ARG A 649 -22.75 -27.01 42.25
N GLN A 650 -22.50 -26.31 41.16
CA GLN A 650 -23.56 -25.89 40.23
C GLN A 650 -23.32 -26.62 38.90
N THR A 651 -24.12 -27.64 38.64
CA THR A 651 -24.09 -28.35 37.36
C THR A 651 -24.64 -27.44 36.28
N MET A 652 -23.76 -26.96 35.39
CA MET A 652 -24.15 -26.36 34.12
C MET A 652 -25.08 -27.31 33.38
N THR A 653 -26.19 -26.80 32.84
CA THR A 653 -27.04 -27.62 31.97
C THR A 653 -26.28 -27.97 30.69
N GLU A 654 -26.57 -29.13 30.09
CA GLU A 654 -25.84 -29.66 28.93
C GLU A 654 -25.83 -28.68 27.73
N ARG A 655 -26.87 -27.82 27.66
CA ARG A 655 -26.96 -26.70 26.72
C ARG A 655 -25.99 -25.56 27.04
N GLU A 656 -25.80 -25.22 28.31
CA GLU A 656 -24.86 -24.18 28.75
C GLU A 656 -23.41 -24.65 28.62
N SER A 657 -23.14 -25.93 28.88
CA SER A 657 -21.82 -26.54 28.65
C SER A 657 -21.48 -26.53 27.15
N LYS A 658 -22.39 -26.96 26.27
CA LYS A 658 -22.15 -26.91 24.81
C LYS A 658 -21.95 -25.49 24.27
N VAL A 659 -22.63 -24.51 24.83
CA VAL A 659 -22.48 -23.10 24.42
C VAL A 659 -21.17 -22.51 24.93
N LEU A 660 -20.71 -22.85 26.13
CA LEU A 660 -19.43 -22.37 26.65
C LEU A 660 -18.24 -23.05 25.94
N THR A 661 -18.32 -24.36 25.71
CA THR A 661 -17.31 -25.10 24.92
C THR A 661 -17.25 -24.56 23.50
N GLY A 662 -18.39 -24.36 22.81
CA GLY A 662 -18.41 -23.78 21.46
C GLY A 662 -17.98 -22.30 21.38
N MET A 663 -18.07 -21.54 22.48
CA MET A 663 -17.53 -20.18 22.54
C MET A 663 -16.03 -20.16 22.78
N LEU A 664 -15.53 -21.07 23.60
CA LEU A 664 -14.11 -21.16 23.92
C LEU A 664 -13.34 -21.84 22.78
N ASP A 665 -13.90 -22.85 22.13
CA ASP A 665 -13.36 -23.41 20.87
C ASP A 665 -13.26 -22.28 19.84
N MET A 666 -14.29 -21.44 19.66
CA MET A 666 -14.23 -20.30 18.74
C MET A 666 -13.20 -19.22 19.14
N ILE A 667 -12.86 -19.06 20.42
CA ILE A 667 -11.85 -18.10 20.91
C ILE A 667 -10.44 -18.68 20.77
N PHE A 668 -10.26 -19.96 21.12
CA PHE A 668 -8.97 -20.64 21.07
C PHE A 668 -8.63 -21.06 19.63
N ASP A 669 -9.62 -21.46 18.84
CA ASP A 669 -9.55 -21.55 17.38
C ASP A 669 -9.39 -20.17 16.73
N SER A 670 -9.65 -19.03 17.40
CA SER A 670 -9.29 -17.72 16.83
C SER A 670 -7.82 -17.34 17.08
N LYS A 671 -7.14 -18.08 17.98
CA LYS A 671 -5.70 -17.98 18.24
C LYS A 671 -4.95 -19.04 17.42
N GLU A 672 -5.44 -20.28 17.38
CA GLU A 672 -4.99 -21.33 16.46
C GLU A 672 -5.40 -21.05 14.99
N ALA A 673 -6.49 -20.38 14.65
CA ALA A 673 -6.71 -19.90 13.25
C ALA A 673 -5.88 -18.66 12.90
N ARG A 674 -5.15 -18.10 13.86
CA ARG A 674 -4.16 -17.04 13.65
C ARG A 674 -2.73 -17.59 13.57
N GLU A 675 -2.51 -18.84 14.00
CA GLU A 675 -1.21 -19.52 14.00
C GLU A 675 -1.18 -20.88 13.24
N ASP A 676 -2.31 -21.51 12.87
CA ASP A 676 -2.42 -22.92 12.40
C ASP A 676 -3.45 -23.26 11.27
N LEU A 677 -4.12 -22.31 10.57
CA LEU A 677 -4.91 -22.63 9.35
C LEU A 677 -4.31 -21.99 8.07
N GLY A 678 -3.48 -22.65 7.27
CA GLY A 678 -3.12 -24.07 7.28
C GLY A 678 -4.25 -24.97 6.75
N ASP A 679 -4.35 -25.04 5.42
CA ASP A 679 -5.11 -25.98 4.55
C ASP A 679 -6.29 -26.82 5.09
N GLY A 680 -7.46 -26.67 4.46
CA GLY A 680 -8.44 -27.79 4.35
C GLY A 680 -9.89 -27.52 4.78
N ASN A 681 -10.70 -27.12 3.80
CA ASN A 681 -12.18 -27.08 3.69
C ASN A 681 -13.06 -27.91 4.67
N SER A 682 -14.12 -27.25 5.18
CA SER A 682 -15.50 -27.69 4.90
C SER A 682 -16.51 -26.53 4.99
N GLU A 683 -17.46 -26.55 4.05
CA GLU A 683 -18.45 -25.54 3.66
C GLU A 683 -19.36 -25.02 4.78
N MET A 684 -19.67 -23.70 4.79
CA MET A 684 -20.99 -23.12 5.17
C MET A 684 -21.05 -21.59 4.88
N PRO A 685 -22.25 -21.00 4.71
CA PRO A 685 -22.49 -19.80 3.91
C PRO A 685 -22.07 -18.46 4.54
N GLY A 686 -21.59 -17.57 3.67
CA GLY A 686 -21.22 -16.19 3.97
C GLY A 686 -22.42 -15.33 4.39
N GLY A 687 -22.16 -14.39 5.31
CA GLY A 687 -23.10 -13.36 5.74
C GLY A 687 -23.09 -13.10 7.25
N ILE A 688 -22.62 -14.05 8.05
CA ILE A 688 -22.80 -14.01 9.51
C ILE A 688 -21.53 -13.56 10.27
N VAL A 689 -20.34 -13.64 9.67
CA VAL A 689 -19.06 -13.55 10.43
C VAL A 689 -18.71 -12.14 10.95
N ARG A 690 -18.95 -11.06 10.21
CA ARG A 690 -18.59 -9.70 10.70
C ARG A 690 -19.56 -9.20 11.78
N GLY A 691 -20.86 -9.48 11.59
CA GLY A 691 -21.86 -9.33 12.65
C GLY A 691 -21.58 -10.27 13.82
N GLN A 692 -21.02 -11.47 13.58
CA GLN A 692 -20.60 -12.40 14.63
C GLN A 692 -19.36 -11.94 15.38
N VAL A 693 -18.38 -11.24 14.80
CA VAL A 693 -17.20 -10.72 15.54
C VAL A 693 -17.59 -9.52 16.40
N ASP A 694 -18.37 -8.59 15.85
CA ASP A 694 -18.94 -7.47 16.62
C ASP A 694 -19.87 -7.99 17.73
N ASP A 695 -20.66 -9.03 17.44
CA ASP A 695 -21.48 -9.74 18.43
C ASP A 695 -20.62 -10.65 19.35
N LEU A 696 -19.46 -11.15 18.92
CA LEU A 696 -18.54 -11.99 19.69
C LEU A 696 -17.89 -11.15 20.78
N PHE A 697 -17.23 -10.04 20.45
CA PHE A 697 -16.65 -9.16 21.48
C PHE A 697 -17.72 -8.63 22.44
N SER A 698 -18.90 -8.31 21.92
CA SER A 698 -20.07 -7.92 22.72
C SER A 698 -20.62 -9.05 23.59
N ARG A 699 -20.56 -10.31 23.14
CA ARG A 699 -20.96 -11.52 23.89
C ARG A 699 -19.90 -11.88 24.93
N LEU A 700 -18.62 -11.93 24.58
CA LEU A 700 -17.48 -12.16 25.46
C LEU A 700 -17.46 -11.16 26.61
N ARG A 701 -17.69 -9.87 26.31
CA ARG A 701 -17.83 -8.85 27.36
C ARG A 701 -19.10 -9.01 28.19
N ARG A 702 -20.21 -9.49 27.63
CA ARG A 702 -21.40 -9.87 28.42
C ARG A 702 -21.10 -10.99 29.42
N PHE A 703 -20.21 -11.93 29.12
CA PHE A 703 -19.74 -12.95 30.06
C PHE A 703 -18.75 -12.40 31.09
N SER A 704 -17.89 -11.44 30.73
CA SER A 704 -17.06 -10.70 31.69
C SER A 704 -17.88 -9.86 32.69
N ARG A 705 -19.09 -9.44 32.27
CA ARG A 705 -20.02 -8.61 33.07
C ARG A 705 -20.79 -9.39 34.14
N ARG A 706 -20.56 -10.69 34.30
CA ARG A 706 -21.02 -11.44 35.50
C ARG A 706 -19.88 -11.52 36.51
N PRO A 707 -19.71 -10.53 37.40
CA PRO A 707 -18.87 -10.73 38.57
C PRO A 707 -19.60 -11.73 39.47
N ARG A 708 -19.13 -12.99 39.51
CA ARG A 708 -19.27 -13.79 40.74
C ARG A 708 -18.48 -13.00 41.79
N ARG A 709 -19.20 -12.25 42.62
CA ARG A 709 -18.67 -11.49 43.74
C ARG A 709 -17.99 -12.44 44.73
N GLU A 710 -16.68 -12.62 44.58
CA GLU A 710 -15.77 -12.85 45.70
C GLU A 710 -15.02 -11.54 45.95
N VAL A 711 -15.71 -10.59 46.59
CA VAL A 711 -15.23 -9.20 46.76
C VAL A 711 -14.01 -9.12 47.70
N ASP A 712 -13.84 -10.10 48.59
CA ASP A 712 -12.76 -10.07 49.60
C ASP A 712 -11.42 -10.63 49.11
N SER A 713 -11.41 -11.63 48.22
CA SER A 713 -10.17 -12.26 47.74
C SER A 713 -9.50 -11.42 46.64
N SER A 714 -10.27 -10.98 45.66
CA SER A 714 -9.80 -10.16 44.53
C SER A 714 -9.27 -8.79 44.95
N THR A 715 -9.93 -8.12 45.91
CA THR A 715 -9.46 -6.83 46.44
C THR A 715 -8.11 -6.99 47.15
N ARG A 716 -7.93 -8.03 47.97
CA ARG A 716 -6.65 -8.32 48.63
C ARG A 716 -5.53 -8.64 47.64
N MET A 717 -5.83 -9.35 46.54
CA MET A 717 -4.84 -9.61 45.49
C MET A 717 -4.42 -8.34 44.77
N PHE A 718 -5.36 -7.44 44.47
CA PHE A 718 -5.06 -6.15 43.85
C PHE A 718 -4.21 -5.27 44.77
N ASP A 719 -4.57 -5.19 46.05
CA ASP A 719 -3.81 -4.43 47.05
C ASP A 719 -2.38 -4.97 47.20
N LYS A 720 -2.20 -6.30 47.21
CA LYS A 720 -0.87 -6.92 47.23
C LYS A 720 -0.04 -6.55 46.00
N LYS A 721 -0.60 -6.65 44.80
CA LYS A 721 0.11 -6.27 43.56
C LYS A 721 0.44 -4.78 43.54
N LYS A 722 -0.41 -3.93 44.13
CA LYS A 722 -0.15 -2.50 44.30
C LYS A 722 0.99 -2.23 45.29
N GLU A 723 1.07 -2.98 46.38
CA GLU A 723 2.22 -2.95 47.29
C GLU A 723 3.51 -3.39 46.56
N GLU A 724 3.46 -4.47 45.78
CA GLU A 724 4.58 -4.92 44.94
C GLU A 724 5.06 -3.84 43.96
N MET A 725 4.12 -3.16 43.29
CA MET A 725 4.42 -2.01 42.43
C MET A 725 5.06 -0.85 43.20
N SER A 726 4.69 -0.64 44.47
CA SER A 726 5.25 0.43 45.29
C SER A 726 6.73 0.23 45.65
N PHE A 727 7.22 -1.02 45.59
CA PHE A 727 8.65 -1.32 45.78
C PHE A 727 9.48 -1.06 44.51
N CYS A 728 8.86 -0.84 43.35
CA CYS A 728 9.57 -0.47 42.14
C CYS A 728 10.00 1.00 42.22
N THR A 729 11.31 1.25 42.25
CA THR A 729 11.85 2.60 42.43
C THR A 729 12.10 3.34 41.12
N THR A 730 12.17 2.62 40.00
CA THR A 730 12.37 3.15 38.65
C THR A 730 11.27 2.65 37.71
N ASP A 731 11.04 3.41 36.64
CA ASP A 731 10.12 3.07 35.55
C ASP A 731 10.51 1.76 34.85
N GLN A 732 11.81 1.52 34.62
CA GLN A 732 12.31 0.28 34.05
C GLN A 732 12.00 -0.92 34.97
N GLN A 733 12.23 -0.81 36.27
CA GLN A 733 11.88 -1.88 37.23
C GLN A 733 10.39 -2.16 37.24
N LEU A 734 9.55 -1.12 37.16
CA LEU A 734 8.10 -1.30 37.09
C LEU A 734 7.67 -1.95 35.77
N LEU A 735 8.34 -1.64 34.66
CA LEU A 735 8.06 -2.24 33.36
C LEU A 735 8.43 -3.72 33.32
N GLU A 736 9.63 -4.08 33.81
CA GLU A 736 10.07 -5.47 33.95
C GLU A 736 9.13 -6.25 34.87
N TRP A 737 8.72 -5.63 35.99
CA TRP A 737 7.70 -6.19 36.87
C TRP A 737 6.36 -6.39 36.15
N ALA A 738 5.89 -5.42 35.37
CA ALA A 738 4.62 -5.52 34.64
C ALA A 738 4.64 -6.65 33.60
N LEU A 739 5.73 -6.80 32.85
CA LEU A 739 5.92 -7.89 31.89
C LEU A 739 5.84 -9.26 32.59
N ARG A 740 6.52 -9.42 33.73
CA ARG A 740 6.60 -10.69 34.45
C ARG A 740 5.37 -11.02 35.30
N GLU A 741 4.82 -10.03 36.00
CA GLU A 741 3.81 -10.22 37.05
C GLU A 741 2.39 -9.88 36.59
N VAL A 742 2.21 -9.30 35.41
CA VAL A 742 0.88 -8.95 34.87
C VAL A 742 0.66 -9.65 33.52
N PHE A 743 1.57 -9.48 32.58
CA PHE A 743 1.40 -10.04 31.23
C PHE A 743 1.75 -11.52 31.14
N ASP A 744 2.82 -12.00 31.77
CA ASP A 744 3.10 -13.44 31.83
C ASP A 744 2.10 -14.19 32.73
N GLU A 745 1.57 -13.55 33.78
CA GLU A 745 0.47 -14.11 34.56
C GLU A 745 -0.78 -14.29 33.68
N SER A 746 -1.11 -13.30 32.85
CA SER A 746 -2.19 -13.39 31.86
C SER A 746 -2.03 -14.58 30.91
N LYS A 747 -0.82 -14.81 30.38
CA LYS A 747 -0.53 -15.99 29.53
C LYS A 747 -0.75 -17.30 30.29
N ARG A 748 -0.33 -17.39 31.56
CA ARG A 748 -0.53 -18.60 32.38
C ARG A 748 -2.01 -18.90 32.63
N TYR A 749 -2.85 -17.88 32.82
CA TYR A 749 -4.30 -18.07 32.93
C TYR A 749 -4.89 -18.61 31.63
N GLU A 750 -4.44 -18.11 30.48
CA GLU A 750 -4.87 -18.62 29.16
C GLU A 750 -4.44 -20.08 28.95
N GLU A 751 -3.20 -20.43 29.27
CA GLU A 751 -2.68 -21.79 29.14
C GLU A 751 -3.39 -22.77 30.09
N ALA A 752 -3.63 -22.37 31.33
CA ALA A 752 -4.37 -23.16 32.31
C ALA A 752 -5.83 -23.38 31.87
N ALA A 753 -6.48 -22.35 31.30
CA ALA A 753 -7.81 -22.47 30.74
C ALA A 753 -7.85 -23.41 29.53
N ARG A 754 -6.89 -23.29 28.61
CA ARG A 754 -6.75 -24.19 27.46
C ARG A 754 -6.57 -25.65 27.92
N LYS A 755 -5.71 -25.88 28.92
CA LYS A 755 -5.43 -27.23 29.44
C LYS A 755 -6.65 -27.86 30.13
N ALA A 756 -7.33 -27.13 30.99
CA ALA A 756 -8.52 -27.64 31.70
C ALA A 756 -9.68 -27.97 30.74
N MET A 757 -9.79 -27.22 29.63
CA MET A 757 -10.77 -27.52 28.59
C MET A 757 -10.47 -28.81 27.84
N VAL A 758 -9.20 -29.04 27.47
CA VAL A 758 -8.76 -30.29 26.83
C VAL A 758 -9.04 -31.47 27.76
N GLU A 759 -8.75 -31.34 29.05
CA GLU A 759 -9.02 -32.39 30.05
C GLU A 759 -10.52 -32.65 30.26
N ALA A 760 -11.36 -31.61 30.23
CA ALA A 760 -12.82 -31.73 30.34
C ALA A 760 -13.46 -32.40 29.10
N SER A 761 -12.86 -32.22 27.92
CA SER A 761 -13.35 -32.82 26.67
C SER A 761 -13.17 -34.36 26.62
N GLY A 762 -12.17 -34.89 27.36
CA GLY A 762 -11.84 -36.31 27.37
C GLY A 762 -12.55 -37.17 28.42
N THR A 763 -13.13 -36.56 29.46
CA THR A 763 -13.62 -37.30 30.65
C THR A 763 -15.13 -37.26 30.87
N GLY A 764 -15.86 -36.37 30.19
CA GLY A 764 -17.33 -36.28 30.30
C GLY A 764 -17.86 -35.84 31.68
N GLU A 765 -16.97 -35.57 32.64
CA GLU A 765 -17.33 -35.04 33.97
C GLU A 765 -17.49 -33.53 33.92
N LYS A 766 -18.59 -33.03 34.51
CA LYS A 766 -18.88 -31.59 34.67
C LYS A 766 -17.94 -30.97 35.70
N THR A 767 -16.74 -30.61 35.26
CA THR A 767 -15.76 -29.88 36.05
C THR A 767 -15.98 -28.37 35.88
N GLU A 768 -15.91 -27.57 36.96
CA GLU A 768 -16.00 -26.10 36.84
C GLU A 768 -14.82 -25.57 36.01
N LEU A 769 -15.12 -24.81 34.96
CA LEU A 769 -14.10 -24.26 34.05
C LEU A 769 -13.29 -23.16 34.76
N PRO A 770 -11.96 -23.13 34.58
CA PRO A 770 -11.11 -22.11 35.19
C PRO A 770 -11.33 -20.72 34.58
N HIS A 771 -10.94 -19.68 35.33
CA HIS A 771 -11.01 -18.30 34.87
C HIS A 771 -10.04 -18.05 33.70
N LEU A 772 -10.51 -17.37 32.65
CA LEU A 772 -9.70 -17.01 31.47
C LEU A 772 -8.62 -15.97 31.75
N GLN A 773 -8.83 -15.15 32.78
CA GLN A 773 -7.93 -14.07 33.19
C GLN A 773 -8.04 -13.85 34.70
N SER A 774 -7.01 -13.23 35.27
CA SER A 774 -7.06 -12.78 36.65
C SER A 774 -8.20 -11.76 36.86
N PRO A 775 -9.00 -11.87 37.94
CA PRO A 775 -10.11 -10.95 38.21
C PRO A 775 -9.70 -9.47 38.32
N ILE A 776 -8.43 -9.23 38.62
CA ILE A 776 -7.85 -7.90 38.84
C ILE A 776 -7.13 -7.34 37.60
N TYR A 777 -7.02 -8.13 36.51
CA TYR A 777 -6.22 -7.78 35.34
C TYR A 777 -6.60 -6.42 34.73
N SER A 778 -7.89 -6.19 34.47
CA SER A 778 -8.40 -4.92 33.95
C SER A 778 -8.04 -3.71 34.83
N GLN A 779 -8.08 -3.88 36.15
CA GLN A 779 -7.77 -2.84 37.12
C GLN A 779 -6.26 -2.59 37.21
N LEU A 780 -5.45 -3.65 37.10
CA LEU A 780 -4.00 -3.58 37.07
C LEU A 780 -3.50 -2.83 35.84
N ILE A 781 -4.04 -3.11 34.64
CA ILE A 781 -3.65 -2.39 33.41
C ILE A 781 -3.92 -0.88 33.56
N ALA A 782 -5.11 -0.50 34.01
CA ALA A 782 -5.43 0.90 34.26
C ALA A 782 -4.54 1.53 35.34
N HIS A 783 -4.26 0.80 36.43
CA HIS A 783 -3.41 1.29 37.51
C HIS A 783 -1.94 1.45 37.07
N LEU A 784 -1.41 0.52 36.27
CA LEU A 784 -0.08 0.59 35.67
C LEU A 784 0.07 1.80 34.77
N MET A 785 -0.87 2.00 33.83
CA MET A 785 -0.87 3.17 32.96
C MET A 785 -0.88 4.47 33.75
N ARG A 786 -1.72 4.56 34.78
CA ARG A 786 -1.77 5.72 35.68
C ARG A 786 -0.45 5.89 36.46
N THR A 787 0.17 4.82 36.90
CA THR A 787 1.43 4.87 37.68
C THR A 787 2.58 5.37 36.80
N PHE A 788 2.72 4.86 35.57
CA PHE A 788 3.69 5.38 34.61
C PHE A 788 3.44 6.87 34.31
N ARG A 789 2.20 7.27 34.04
CA ARG A 789 1.86 8.67 33.76
C ARG A 789 2.09 9.61 34.95
N VAL A 790 1.61 9.24 36.14
CA VAL A 790 1.52 10.17 37.28
C VAL A 790 2.74 10.08 38.21
N HIS A 791 3.18 8.86 38.55
CA HIS A 791 4.28 8.66 39.49
C HIS A 791 5.64 8.81 38.79
N PHE A 792 5.82 8.13 37.66
CA PHE A 792 7.09 8.15 36.91
C PHE A 792 7.16 9.26 35.85
N ARG A 793 6.04 9.94 35.57
CA ARG A 793 5.93 11.00 34.54
C ARG A 793 6.39 10.54 33.15
N ASP A 794 6.24 9.25 32.85
CA ASP A 794 6.50 8.67 31.54
C ASP A 794 5.18 8.31 30.85
N PRO A 795 4.63 9.21 30.01
CA PRO A 795 3.41 8.95 29.26
C PRO A 795 3.63 7.95 28.10
N ASN A 796 4.87 7.74 27.63
CA ASN A 796 5.16 6.81 26.54
C ASN A 796 5.03 5.37 27.03
N LEU A 797 5.56 5.08 28.21
CA LEU A 797 5.39 3.78 28.85
C LEU A 797 3.93 3.52 29.21
N ALA A 798 3.16 4.54 29.60
CA ALA A 798 1.72 4.39 29.79
C ALA A 798 1.00 3.98 28.48
N LEU A 799 1.35 4.56 27.33
CA LEU A 799 0.83 4.14 26.03
C LEU A 799 1.31 2.73 25.63
N PHE A 800 2.56 2.39 25.93
CA PHE A 800 3.12 1.05 25.69
C PHE A 800 2.32 -0.04 26.42
N ILE A 801 1.98 0.15 27.70
CA ILE A 801 1.22 -0.82 28.49
C ILE A 801 -0.13 -1.15 27.83
N PHE A 802 -0.85 -0.13 27.34
CA PHE A 802 -2.11 -0.33 26.65
C PHE A 802 -1.94 -1.08 25.33
N ASN A 803 -0.97 -0.66 24.51
CA ASN A 803 -0.68 -1.30 23.22
C ASN A 803 -0.19 -2.73 23.37
N HIS A 804 0.59 -3.02 24.42
CA HIS A 804 1.07 -4.37 24.73
C HIS A 804 -0.10 -5.27 25.12
N ALA A 805 -1.00 -4.81 26.01
CA ALA A 805 -2.21 -5.53 26.38
C ALA A 805 -3.11 -5.84 25.17
N GLN A 806 -3.22 -4.90 24.22
CA GLN A 806 -3.96 -5.05 22.97
C GLN A 806 -3.35 -6.09 22.02
N LYS A 807 -2.02 -6.15 21.92
CA LYS A 807 -1.31 -7.06 20.99
C LYS A 807 -1.05 -8.46 21.57
N LEU A 808 -1.11 -8.62 22.89
CA LEU A 808 -0.74 -9.86 23.58
C LEU A 808 -1.61 -11.07 23.20
N SER A 809 -2.93 -10.90 23.23
CA SER A 809 -3.90 -11.93 22.84
C SER A 809 -5.30 -11.31 22.73
N THR A 810 -6.22 -11.99 22.04
CA THR A 810 -7.64 -11.58 21.99
C THR A 810 -8.26 -11.54 23.39
N VAL A 811 -7.90 -12.48 24.27
CA VAL A 811 -8.39 -12.54 25.65
C VAL A 811 -7.84 -11.37 26.47
N SER A 812 -6.52 -11.10 26.40
CA SER A 812 -5.89 -9.95 27.04
C SER A 812 -6.51 -8.62 26.57
N TYR A 813 -6.80 -8.47 25.27
CA TYR A 813 -7.45 -7.28 24.76
C TYR A 813 -8.87 -7.10 25.30
N VAL A 814 -9.68 -8.18 25.29
CA VAL A 814 -11.08 -8.12 25.71
C VAL A 814 -11.24 -7.86 27.21
N PHE A 815 -10.40 -8.49 28.03
CA PHE A 815 -10.47 -8.41 29.49
C PHE A 815 -9.56 -7.33 30.08
N GLY A 816 -8.47 -6.93 29.40
CA GLY A 816 -7.52 -5.91 29.85
C GLY A 816 -7.87 -4.49 29.40
N CYS A 817 -8.22 -4.30 28.13
CA CYS A 817 -8.59 -2.98 27.57
C CYS A 817 -10.06 -2.64 27.90
N SER A 818 -10.33 -2.46 29.20
CA SER A 818 -11.63 -2.08 29.75
C SER A 818 -11.86 -0.56 29.70
N THR A 819 -13.07 -0.11 30.05
CA THR A 819 -13.40 1.33 30.17
C THR A 819 -12.38 2.09 31.04
N ALA A 820 -11.88 1.48 32.12
CA ALA A 820 -10.88 2.10 32.97
C ALA A 820 -9.53 2.31 32.26
N ALA A 821 -9.06 1.34 31.48
CA ALA A 821 -7.82 1.45 30.71
C ALA A 821 -7.95 2.48 29.57
N TYR A 822 -9.11 2.50 28.88
CA TYR A 822 -9.39 3.52 27.87
C TYR A 822 -9.50 4.92 28.45
N ASN A 823 -10.05 5.08 29.65
CA ASN A 823 -10.05 6.37 30.34
C ASN A 823 -8.63 6.86 30.60
N GLU A 824 -7.71 5.98 31.02
CA GLU A 824 -6.30 6.33 31.18
C GLU A 824 -5.61 6.61 29.83
N LEU A 825 -5.97 5.89 28.76
CA LEU A 825 -5.45 6.13 27.41
C LEU A 825 -5.82 7.53 26.90
N VAL A 826 -7.12 7.87 26.97
CA VAL A 826 -7.65 9.18 26.55
C VAL A 826 -7.01 10.31 27.37
N GLU A 827 -6.93 10.13 28.69
CA GLU A 827 -6.33 11.10 29.59
C GLU A 827 -4.83 11.27 29.33
N THR A 828 -4.10 10.20 28.99
CA THR A 828 -2.66 10.25 28.64
C THR A 828 -2.44 10.95 27.29
N ARG A 829 -3.21 10.61 26.26
CA ARG A 829 -3.12 11.24 24.93
C ARG A 829 -3.37 12.74 24.99
N TRP A 830 -4.33 13.15 25.80
CA TRP A 830 -4.63 14.57 25.97
C TRP A 830 -3.61 15.31 26.84
N LEU A 831 -3.41 14.88 28.10
CA LEU A 831 -2.59 15.64 29.06
C LEU A 831 -1.11 15.69 28.68
N ALA A 832 -0.57 14.62 28.07
CA ALA A 832 0.84 14.55 27.74
C ALA A 832 1.17 15.03 26.31
N PHE A 833 0.26 14.84 25.36
CA PHE A 833 0.55 15.08 23.93
C PHE A 833 -0.39 16.09 23.26
N ASN A 834 -1.45 16.56 23.92
CA ASN A 834 -2.51 17.40 23.34
C ASN A 834 -3.12 16.79 22.07
N ASP A 835 -3.15 15.46 21.97
CA ASP A 835 -3.53 14.73 20.76
C ASP A 835 -5.04 14.48 20.70
N ILE A 836 -5.80 15.46 20.20
CA ILE A 836 -7.26 15.35 20.06
C ILE A 836 -7.67 14.30 19.01
N GLN A 837 -6.85 14.07 17.97
CA GLN A 837 -7.11 13.04 16.96
C GLN A 837 -6.95 11.64 17.55
N GLY A 838 -5.92 11.44 18.38
CA GLY A 838 -5.74 10.21 19.14
C GLY A 838 -6.86 10.00 20.17
N VAL A 839 -7.41 11.07 20.76
CA VAL A 839 -8.61 10.95 21.62
C VAL A 839 -9.82 10.48 20.82
N LEU A 840 -10.09 11.06 19.64
CA LEU A 840 -11.18 10.61 18.77
C LEU A 840 -11.02 9.13 18.39
N ALA A 841 -9.82 8.73 17.97
CA ALA A 841 -9.55 7.33 17.60
C ALA A 841 -9.82 6.35 18.75
N ALA A 842 -9.46 6.72 19.99
CA ALA A 842 -9.73 5.88 21.16
C ALA A 842 -11.24 5.76 21.46
N ILE A 843 -12.00 6.85 21.32
CA ILE A 843 -13.46 6.84 21.55
C ILE A 843 -14.21 6.08 20.43
N GLU A 844 -13.75 6.18 19.18
CA GLU A 844 -14.25 5.38 18.08
C GLU A 844 -13.98 3.88 18.30
N GLU A 845 -12.77 3.52 18.73
CA GLU A 845 -12.41 2.14 19.08
C GLU A 845 -13.27 1.59 20.22
N MET A 846 -13.52 2.39 21.27
CA MET A 846 -14.46 2.03 22.34
C MET A 846 -15.86 1.75 21.79
N THR A 847 -16.34 2.60 20.87
CA THR A 847 -17.67 2.49 20.26
C THR A 847 -17.80 1.21 19.42
N LEU A 848 -16.82 0.96 18.57
CA LEU A 848 -16.80 -0.20 17.66
C LEU A 848 -16.76 -1.51 18.43
N ASN A 849 -15.96 -1.59 19.51
CA ASN A 849 -15.82 -2.80 20.29
C ASN A 849 -16.92 -2.98 21.36
N GLY A 850 -17.85 -2.02 21.50
CA GLY A 850 -18.88 -2.05 22.54
C GLY A 850 -18.35 -1.87 23.97
N VAL A 851 -17.25 -1.13 24.15
CA VAL A 851 -16.78 -0.69 25.48
C VAL A 851 -17.78 0.36 25.99
N PRO A 852 -18.40 0.20 27.18
CA PRO A 852 -19.31 1.22 27.69
C PRO A 852 -18.53 2.47 28.09
N PHE A 853 -19.13 3.64 27.87
CA PHE A 853 -18.66 4.91 28.42
C PHE A 853 -19.18 5.06 29.85
N ASP A 854 -18.29 5.35 30.80
CA ASP A 854 -18.67 5.64 32.19
C ASP A 854 -18.71 7.16 32.45
N SER A 855 -19.11 7.55 33.67
CA SER A 855 -19.13 8.96 34.08
C SER A 855 -17.73 9.58 34.06
N ARG A 856 -16.68 8.77 34.23
CA ARG A 856 -15.29 9.22 34.16
C ARG A 856 -14.88 9.51 32.71
N THR A 857 -15.28 8.70 31.73
CA THR A 857 -15.04 8.97 30.30
C THR A 857 -15.61 10.32 29.90
N ARG A 858 -16.85 10.60 30.32
CA ARG A 858 -17.49 11.91 30.08
C ARG A 858 -16.74 13.04 30.77
N LYS A 859 -16.36 12.86 32.04
CA LYS A 859 -15.60 13.87 32.78
C LYS A 859 -14.24 14.19 32.16
N VAL A 860 -13.53 13.18 31.63
CA VAL A 860 -12.26 13.40 30.92
C VAL A 860 -12.50 14.22 29.66
N VAL A 861 -13.50 13.88 28.85
CA VAL A 861 -13.83 14.63 27.62
C VAL A 861 -14.36 16.05 27.93
N ASP A 862 -15.13 16.23 29.00
CA ASP A 862 -15.56 17.56 29.46
C ASP A 862 -14.37 18.42 29.91
N THR A 863 -13.33 17.79 30.48
CA THR A 863 -12.08 18.48 30.83
C THR A 863 -11.34 18.93 29.58
N ILE A 864 -11.25 18.07 28.56
CA ILE A 864 -10.68 18.39 27.24
C ILE A 864 -11.41 19.59 26.62
N ARG A 865 -12.75 19.59 26.64
CA ARG A 865 -13.58 20.70 26.15
C ARG A 865 -13.26 22.02 26.86
N ARG A 866 -13.18 22.01 28.20
CA ARG A 866 -12.89 23.21 28.98
C ARG A 866 -11.47 23.73 28.72
N GLU A 867 -10.49 22.84 28.62
CA GLU A 867 -9.10 23.22 28.34
C GLU A 867 -8.92 23.77 26.92
N LEU A 868 -9.60 23.18 25.92
CA LEU A 868 -9.65 23.72 24.56
C LEU A 868 -10.22 25.15 24.53
N GLY A 869 -11.37 25.37 25.16
CA GLY A 869 -11.98 26.71 25.24
C GLY A 869 -11.17 27.70 26.09
N SER A 870 -10.42 27.25 27.09
CA SER A 870 -9.56 28.12 27.91
C SER A 870 -8.27 28.53 27.17
N ARG A 871 -7.70 27.63 26.35
CA ARG A 871 -6.51 27.91 25.53
C ARG A 871 -6.81 28.87 24.38
N GLU A 872 -8.02 28.82 23.85
CA GLU A 872 -8.56 29.74 22.84
C GLU A 872 -8.51 31.20 23.32
N ILE A 873 -8.80 31.43 24.61
CA ILE A 873 -8.80 32.76 25.24
C ILE A 873 -7.36 33.26 25.50
N LEU A 874 -6.40 32.36 25.71
CA LEU A 874 -5.05 32.71 26.19
C LEU A 874 -3.97 32.83 25.10
N THR A 875 -4.14 32.18 23.95
CA THR A 875 -3.01 31.97 23.01
C THR A 875 -3.12 32.64 21.64
N GLY A 876 -4.27 33.21 21.27
CA GLY A 876 -4.43 33.93 19.99
C GLY A 876 -3.94 33.13 18.76
N SER A 877 -4.10 31.79 18.80
CA SER A 877 -3.60 30.88 17.76
C SER A 877 -4.44 30.95 16.47
N ASP A 878 -3.87 30.49 15.35
CA ASP A 878 -4.50 30.46 14.01
C ASP A 878 -5.95 29.92 14.03
N GLU A 879 -6.89 30.71 13.50
CA GLU A 879 -8.35 30.41 13.44
C GLU A 879 -8.66 29.04 12.79
N VAL A 880 -7.80 28.58 11.87
CA VAL A 880 -8.00 27.32 11.12
C VAL A 880 -7.79 26.09 11.99
N VAL A 881 -6.74 26.06 12.81
CA VAL A 881 -6.42 24.92 13.70
C VAL A 881 -7.44 24.81 14.83
N GLN A 882 -8.00 25.95 15.24
CA GLN A 882 -9.07 26.03 16.22
C GLN A 882 -10.38 25.43 15.68
N SER A 883 -10.77 25.81 14.45
CA SER A 883 -11.96 25.28 13.80
C SER A 883 -11.92 23.75 13.66
N GLU A 884 -10.78 23.19 13.26
CA GLU A 884 -10.60 21.73 13.14
C GLU A 884 -10.68 21.01 14.50
N SER A 885 -10.09 21.59 15.55
CA SER A 885 -10.11 21.01 16.90
C SER A 885 -11.54 20.96 17.48
N TRP A 886 -12.34 22.01 17.26
CA TRP A 886 -13.75 22.04 17.65
C TRP A 886 -14.62 21.09 16.84
N GLU A 887 -14.35 20.90 15.55
CA GLU A 887 -15.06 19.92 14.73
C GLU A 887 -14.81 18.48 15.24
N ILE A 888 -13.56 18.17 15.61
CA ILE A 888 -13.19 16.87 16.19
C ILE A 888 -13.87 16.67 17.54
N LEU A 889 -13.89 17.68 18.41
CA LEU A 889 -14.57 17.60 19.71
C LEU A 889 -16.07 17.35 19.54
N THR A 890 -16.71 18.01 18.57
CA THR A 890 -18.13 17.82 18.25
C THR A 890 -18.42 16.37 17.81
N LYS A 891 -17.50 15.74 17.06
CA LYS A 891 -17.60 14.32 16.70
C LYS A 891 -17.49 13.42 17.93
N ILE A 892 -16.56 13.70 18.84
CA ILE A 892 -16.40 12.95 20.10
C ILE A 892 -17.68 13.03 20.93
N GLU A 893 -18.26 14.22 21.08
CA GLU A 893 -19.50 14.42 21.85
C GLU A 893 -20.69 13.68 21.23
N LYS A 894 -20.78 13.66 19.89
CA LYS A 894 -21.79 12.89 19.17
C LYS A 894 -21.67 11.38 19.40
N LEU A 895 -20.45 10.87 19.57
CA LEU A 895 -20.21 9.45 19.91
C LEU A 895 -20.59 9.12 21.36
N LEU A 896 -20.40 10.08 22.28
CA LEU A 896 -20.74 9.93 23.70
C LEU A 896 -22.24 10.14 24.00
N ALA A 897 -22.97 10.77 23.06
CA ALA A 897 -24.40 11.00 23.18
C ALA A 897 -25.16 9.67 23.33
N PRO A 898 -26.06 9.54 24.32
CA PRO A 898 -26.84 8.32 24.49
C PRO A 898 -27.68 8.04 23.23
N LYS A 899 -27.50 6.87 22.61
CA LYS A 899 -28.36 6.40 21.52
C LYS A 899 -29.79 6.32 22.04
N LEU A 900 -30.64 7.27 21.62
CA LEU A 900 -32.08 7.19 21.86
C LEU A 900 -32.59 5.88 21.25
N HIS A 901 -32.98 4.93 22.11
CA HIS A 901 -33.52 3.65 21.68
C HIS A 901 -34.71 3.84 20.73
N THR A 902 -34.68 3.03 19.66
CA THR A 902 -35.53 3.01 18.45
C THR A 902 -37.04 3.01 18.68
N ARG A 903 -37.53 2.85 19.93
CA ARG A 903 -38.95 2.99 20.26
C ARG A 903 -39.45 4.44 20.24
N ARG A 904 -38.61 5.43 20.56
CA ARG A 904 -39.04 6.84 20.60
C ARG A 904 -39.08 7.48 19.21
N LYS A 905 -38.26 6.97 18.28
CA LYS A 905 -38.24 7.43 16.88
C LYS A 905 -39.53 7.07 16.14
N ASN A 906 -40.06 5.86 16.37
CA ASN A 906 -41.34 5.45 15.81
C ASN A 906 -42.53 6.24 16.41
N PHE A 907 -42.44 6.64 17.69
CA PHE A 907 -43.48 7.45 18.33
C PHE A 907 -43.48 8.91 17.84
N LEU A 908 -42.31 9.51 17.61
CA LEU A 908 -42.19 10.87 17.06
C LEU A 908 -42.53 10.92 15.56
N GLN A 909 -42.17 9.87 14.81
CA GLN A 909 -42.54 9.73 13.40
C GLN A 909 -44.06 9.50 13.24
N TRP A 910 -44.68 8.70 14.12
CA TRP A 910 -46.13 8.57 14.19
C TRP A 910 -46.83 9.87 14.59
N LYS A 911 -46.25 10.66 15.51
CA LYS A 911 -46.83 11.96 15.92
C LYS A 911 -46.73 13.03 14.83
N ALA A 912 -45.67 13.02 14.02
CA ALA A 912 -45.50 13.89 12.86
C ALA A 912 -46.45 13.52 11.70
N GLU A 913 -46.82 12.23 11.56
CA GLU A 913 -47.80 11.78 10.56
C GLU A 913 -49.26 12.04 10.98
N VAL A 914 -49.55 12.17 12.29
CA VAL A 914 -50.91 12.37 12.82
C VAL A 914 -51.26 13.84 13.03
N VAL A 915 -50.28 14.72 13.24
CA VAL A 915 -50.50 16.17 13.39
C VAL A 915 -49.71 16.87 12.30
N GLY A 916 -50.33 17.01 11.13
CA GLY A 916 -49.72 17.70 9.99
C GLY A 916 -49.40 19.15 10.33
N VAL A 917 -48.12 19.44 10.55
CA VAL A 917 -47.56 20.78 10.63
C VAL A 917 -46.21 20.74 9.90
N ASP A 918 -46.09 21.58 8.88
CA ASP A 918 -44.86 21.84 8.13
C ASP A 918 -43.83 22.54 9.02
N ASP A 919 -42.61 22.00 9.10
CA ASP A 919 -41.48 22.69 9.74
C ASP A 919 -40.50 23.20 8.68
N ASN A 920 -40.75 24.44 8.26
CA ASN A 920 -39.70 25.40 7.95
C ASN A 920 -39.48 26.22 9.23
N GLU A 921 -38.30 26.15 9.85
CA GLU A 921 -37.58 27.23 10.56
C GLU A 921 -36.61 26.70 11.65
N THR A 922 -35.35 27.11 11.46
CA THR A 922 -34.32 27.50 12.45
C THR A 922 -34.29 26.89 13.87
N PHE A 923 -33.13 26.28 14.15
CA PHE A 923 -32.51 26.13 15.46
C PHE A 923 -32.39 27.48 16.19
N ASP A 924 -32.86 27.56 17.44
CA ASP A 924 -32.08 27.89 18.64
C ASP A 924 -33.00 28.00 19.88
N ASP A 925 -32.70 27.23 20.94
CA ASP A 925 -32.44 27.72 22.30
C ASP A 925 -32.55 26.61 23.37
N TRP A 926 -31.65 26.72 24.34
CA TRP A 926 -31.51 25.85 25.51
C TRP A 926 -32.58 26.13 26.58
N ALA A 927 -33.20 25.08 27.11
CA ALA A 927 -33.59 25.00 28.53
C ALA A 927 -33.93 23.56 28.92
N PHE A 928 -33.01 22.91 29.63
CA PHE A 928 -33.33 21.80 30.52
C PHE A 928 -33.64 22.42 31.89
N ASP A 929 -34.88 22.32 32.34
CA ASP A 929 -35.24 22.03 33.72
C ASP A 929 -36.77 21.85 33.81
N ASP A 930 -37.19 21.00 34.76
CA ASP A 930 -38.56 20.69 35.16
C ASP A 930 -39.40 19.78 34.24
N LEU A 931 -39.41 18.47 34.56
CA LEU A 931 -40.64 17.73 34.91
C LEU A 931 -40.35 16.25 35.24
N GLU A 932 -39.71 16.02 36.39
CA GLU A 932 -40.17 14.97 37.30
C GLU A 932 -41.54 15.42 37.84
N LYS A 933 -42.63 14.93 37.25
CA LYS A 933 -43.95 14.75 37.87
C LYS A 933 -44.90 14.15 36.83
N LEU A 934 -45.41 12.97 37.18
CA LEU A 934 -46.64 12.29 36.70
C LEU A 934 -46.41 10.87 36.18
N THR A 935 -46.06 9.98 37.10
CA THR A 935 -46.56 8.60 37.11
C THR A 935 -47.92 8.56 37.81
N VAL A 936 -49.06 8.55 37.11
CA VAL A 936 -50.33 8.05 37.66
C VAL A 936 -51.26 7.57 36.52
N GLY A 937 -51.70 6.31 36.61
CA GLY A 937 -52.91 5.76 35.97
C GLY A 937 -52.75 5.39 34.50
N GLY A 938 -53.04 4.18 34.01
CA GLY A 938 -53.99 3.19 34.50
C GLY A 938 -55.01 2.92 33.40
N SER A 939 -54.96 1.70 32.85
CA SER A 939 -56.02 0.99 32.11
C SER A 939 -56.46 1.47 30.72
N GLY A 940 -56.61 0.53 29.77
CA GLY A 940 -57.51 0.71 28.62
C GLY A 940 -57.16 0.01 27.31
N ARG A 941 -57.30 -1.33 27.26
CA ARG A 941 -57.62 -2.24 26.12
C ARG A 941 -57.36 -1.83 24.65
N LEU A 942 -56.53 -2.66 24.00
CA LEU A 942 -56.74 -3.40 22.72
C LEU A 942 -57.66 -2.79 21.64
N ASN A 943 -57.07 -2.44 20.49
CA ASN A 943 -57.17 -3.21 19.24
C ASN A 943 -56.01 -2.86 18.30
#